data_AF-A0A7C4KLG5-F1
#
_entry.id   AF-A0A7C4KLG5-F1
#
_cell.length_a   1.000
_cell.length_b   1.000
_cell.length_c   1.000
_cell.angle_alpha   90.00
_cell.angle_beta   90.00
_cell.angle_gamma   90.00
#
_symmetry.space_group_name_H-M   'P 1'
#
loop_
_entity.id
_entity.type
_entity.pdbx_description
1 polymer ?
#
loop_
_entity_poly.entity_id
_entity_poly.type
_entity_poly.pdbx_seq_one_letter_code
_entity_poly.pdbx_strand_id
1 'polypeptide(L)'
;MKLFGFWAAVGAGVCLTAHAANIPATPQKPVVDNYHGQAVTDPFQWLEDAENPDVRQWTEAQNAVAREYLDNLPERAWIERRLRQLLQVETPSYFGLQWSGGRLFALRFQPPRQQPELVVMAGPDDTNNVRVVLDLNRYDSSGRTSMDFFAPSPDGKLVAVCISENGSEVGTLHFFNVENGNKLPDVVPRVQYPTGGGSVAWDATGEGVFYTRYPAPGERPAGDLAFYQQVFYHRLGDAIERDRHEIGRDFPKIAEIDLSSGPGGWLLATVANGDGGEYAHYLRSPSGQWQQVTRFEDKVKQVHFGRDPLYLEWPRDESLYLLSFKDAPRGQILRIPLRQPTLAQARTILPEHERYVVQTFLPSASGLYVHYLAGGPSRLIWLDRFTSNQFTVPLRASGLGGTPAAVNQMLVPRGDELLYRTASFIHPPAWHLYNPGQSIFSTHLTALQDTTAEDYDDTQVTRVEVTSKDGAKVPLNIIHLKGLRLNGQSPTLLTGYGGYGISLQPSFDPARRLWLEQGGVWAIANLRGGGEFGEPWHHAGQLTNKQNVFDDFLACAEWLISSNYTRPEHLVIRGGSNGGLLMGAALTQRPDLFAGVIAQVGIFDMLRVERDPNGVFNTTEFGTVQNREHFQALYAYSPYHRVRDGTKYPAVLLTTGWHDGRVNPAHSRKMAARLQATGTTAPVLLRTSFTTGHGIGSAFNDRVAELADVLAFAARHSKMKYSAILRGPWSGAVTTTSVWVKARLLDDGMVARLVVSRQPDFSNPIFSNPDRSRRNNHNLVSLQLSQLIPDTSYFYALEIDGRLDTARTGQFRTFPAGPASFTIAWGTCAKTGSTSDVFDRIREHQPLLFINAGDFHYLDISSNSVRRFRAAYDRVLASPQQAELYRNIPFAYVWDDHDFGGNNCNKNTPSRPAARQVYQEYVPHYPLAAGRGNVPIYQSFDIGRVKFLITDCRSERDPANLPDNERKSMLGARQKSWLKQQLLQAKDRYPLIVWIGSVGWLGERGTNYYPLISTNRYGLLKHEELIAAAREAVARGRRIPPATDQEHWCAYATERREIANFIKQNQITGVIYLHGDAHSLSADDGSNGDYATGGGAPIPTMGAAPLDQDPSVKGGPFSHHVYRPRPPEGCFGLLHVEDLGEQIRVTFSGRNNKDEEKIRMSLSVPVKAAAKIP
;
A
#
# COMPACT_ATOMS: atom_id res chain seq x y z
N MET A 1 41.20 2.63 46.75
CA MET A 1 40.14 1.87 47.48
C MET A 1 38.99 1.66 46.51
N LYS A 2 38.85 0.48 45.87
CA LYS A 2 37.86 -0.58 46.19
C LYS A 2 36.46 0.02 46.46
N LEU A 3 35.40 -0.26 45.70
CA LEU A 3 34.88 -1.58 45.34
C LEU A 3 34.15 -1.63 43.98
N PHE A 4 34.20 -2.82 43.40
CA PHE A 4 33.42 -3.35 42.27
C PHE A 4 31.92 -3.44 42.56
N GLY A 5 31.11 -3.30 41.52
CA GLY A 5 29.70 -3.70 41.49
C GLY A 5 29.27 -4.05 40.07
N PHE A 6 29.42 -5.32 39.69
CA PHE A 6 28.90 -5.93 38.47
C PHE A 6 27.36 -5.84 38.45
N TRP A 7 26.78 -5.33 37.36
CA TRP A 7 25.41 -5.67 36.96
C TRP A 7 25.47 -6.43 35.64
N ALA A 8 25.37 -7.76 35.73
CA ALA A 8 25.05 -8.61 34.60
C ALA A 8 23.55 -8.50 34.33
N ALA A 9 23.18 -7.76 33.28
CA ALA A 9 21.83 -7.80 32.74
C ALA A 9 21.69 -9.08 31.89
N VAL A 10 21.20 -10.15 32.52
CA VAL A 10 20.71 -11.33 31.80
C VAL A 10 19.45 -10.89 31.06
N GLY A 11 19.53 -10.82 29.73
CA GLY A 11 18.38 -10.65 28.85
C GLY A 11 17.48 -11.88 28.92
N ALA A 12 16.60 -11.93 29.91
CA ALA A 12 15.45 -12.80 29.86
C ALA A 12 14.44 -12.16 28.89
N GLY A 13 14.27 -12.78 27.72
CA GLY A 13 13.11 -12.51 26.89
C GLY A 13 11.87 -12.79 27.73
N VAL A 14 11.20 -11.72 28.17
CA VAL A 14 9.91 -11.83 28.86
C VAL A 14 8.94 -12.43 27.83
N CYS A 15 8.70 -13.74 27.96
CA CYS A 15 7.51 -14.34 27.38
C CYS A 15 6.32 -13.57 27.94
N LEU A 16 5.64 -12.80 27.09
CA LEU A 16 4.35 -12.13 27.37
C LEU A 16 3.20 -13.14 27.63
N THR A 17 3.51 -14.36 28.10
CA THR A 17 2.56 -15.44 28.37
C THR A 17 1.82 -15.26 29.71
N ALA A 18 2.10 -14.21 30.49
CA ALA A 18 1.50 -13.95 31.79
C ALA A 18 0.27 -12.99 31.76
N HIS A 19 -0.42 -12.82 30.62
CA HIS A 19 -1.55 -11.89 30.52
C HIS A 19 -2.86 -12.37 31.19
N ALA A 20 -2.98 -13.65 31.53
CA ALA A 20 -4.18 -14.16 32.20
C ALA A 20 -4.32 -13.67 33.66
N ALA A 21 -3.24 -13.19 34.29
CA ALA A 21 -3.22 -12.87 35.72
C ALA A 21 -3.86 -11.52 36.10
N ASN A 22 -4.09 -10.61 35.14
CA ASN A 22 -4.53 -9.24 35.42
C ASN A 22 -5.92 -8.87 34.85
N ILE A 23 -6.65 -9.78 34.20
CA ILE A 23 -7.99 -9.47 33.67
C ILE A 23 -8.97 -9.24 34.84
N PRO A 24 -9.73 -8.12 34.87
CA PRO A 24 -10.72 -7.88 35.91
C PRO A 24 -11.76 -9.00 35.98
N ALA A 25 -11.97 -9.55 37.18
CA ALA A 25 -13.04 -10.50 37.39
C ALA A 25 -14.38 -9.87 36.98
N THR A 26 -15.17 -10.60 36.18
CA THR A 26 -16.47 -10.13 35.74
C THR A 26 -17.56 -10.97 36.43
N PRO A 27 -18.30 -10.39 37.40
CA PRO A 27 -19.38 -11.11 38.08
C PRO A 27 -20.43 -11.62 37.09
N GLN A 28 -20.82 -12.88 37.25
CA GLN A 28 -21.94 -13.46 36.52
C GLN A 28 -23.22 -13.20 37.32
N LYS A 29 -24.16 -12.45 36.72
CA LYS A 29 -25.48 -12.16 37.27
C LYS A 29 -26.53 -12.70 36.27
N PRO A 30 -26.78 -14.02 36.25
CA PRO A 30 -27.60 -14.66 35.23
C PRO A 30 -29.03 -14.12 35.24
N VAL A 31 -29.45 -13.58 34.09
CA VAL A 31 -30.84 -13.24 33.78
C VAL A 31 -31.35 -14.21 32.73
N VAL A 32 -32.58 -14.68 32.87
CA VAL A 32 -33.21 -15.59 31.90
C VAL A 32 -34.30 -14.83 31.15
N ASP A 33 -34.08 -14.60 29.86
CA ASP A 33 -35.09 -14.11 28.93
C ASP A 33 -35.78 -15.31 28.25
N ASN A 34 -37.06 -15.16 27.88
CA ASN A 34 -37.80 -16.19 27.15
C ASN A 34 -38.24 -15.66 25.78
N TYR A 35 -37.84 -16.36 24.71
CA TYR A 35 -38.19 -16.04 23.34
C TYR A 35 -38.91 -17.23 22.72
N HIS A 36 -40.21 -17.09 22.43
CA HIS A 36 -41.01 -18.17 21.80
C HIS A 36 -40.95 -19.52 22.54
N GLY A 37 -40.83 -19.50 23.86
CA GLY A 37 -40.69 -20.70 24.70
C GLY A 37 -39.24 -21.16 24.92
N GLN A 38 -38.26 -20.57 24.24
CA GLN A 38 -36.83 -20.84 24.44
C GLN A 38 -36.29 -19.93 25.55
N ALA A 39 -35.88 -20.54 26.67
CA ALA A 39 -35.13 -19.84 27.71
C ALA A 39 -33.69 -19.57 27.23
N VAL A 40 -33.23 -18.32 27.38
CA VAL A 40 -31.86 -17.89 27.06
C VAL A 40 -31.30 -17.19 28.29
N THR A 41 -30.17 -17.70 28.81
CA THR A 41 -29.50 -17.12 29.98
C THR A 41 -28.39 -16.16 29.57
N ASP A 42 -28.42 -14.96 30.13
CA ASP A 42 -27.45 -13.90 29.94
C ASP A 42 -26.77 -13.56 31.28
N PRO A 43 -25.56 -14.08 31.55
CA PRO A 43 -24.82 -13.80 32.78
C PRO A 43 -24.25 -12.38 32.88
N PHE A 44 -24.24 -11.62 31.78
CA PHE A 44 -23.54 -10.33 31.70
C PHE A 44 -24.46 -9.17 31.33
N GLN A 45 -25.78 -9.37 31.41
CA GLN A 45 -26.79 -8.34 31.09
C GLN A 45 -26.60 -7.05 31.88
N TRP A 46 -26.06 -7.13 33.10
CA TRP A 46 -25.79 -5.96 33.94
C TRP A 46 -24.79 -4.97 33.32
N LEU A 47 -23.97 -5.39 32.33
CA LEU A 47 -23.05 -4.52 31.58
C LEU A 47 -23.77 -3.65 30.52
N GLU A 48 -25.08 -3.79 30.34
CA GLU A 48 -25.86 -2.96 29.40
C GLU A 48 -26.09 -1.54 29.94
N ASP A 49 -26.26 -1.40 31.25
CA ASP A 49 -26.57 -0.14 31.92
C ASP A 49 -25.31 0.74 32.06
N ALA A 50 -25.11 1.69 31.15
CA ALA A 50 -23.96 2.60 31.18
C ALA A 50 -24.00 3.62 32.32
N GLU A 51 -25.17 3.87 32.91
CA GLU A 51 -25.32 4.80 34.06
C GLU A 51 -24.93 4.13 35.38
N ASN A 52 -24.84 2.79 35.40
CA ASN A 52 -24.37 2.06 36.56
C ASN A 52 -22.85 2.30 36.78
N PRO A 53 -22.44 2.85 37.95
CA PRO A 53 -21.03 3.14 38.23
C PRO A 53 -20.14 1.88 38.20
N ASP A 54 -20.66 0.71 38.56
CA ASP A 54 -19.92 -0.57 38.50
C ASP A 54 -19.49 -0.88 37.06
N VAL A 55 -20.32 -0.54 36.08
CA VAL A 55 -20.06 -0.82 34.67
C VAL A 55 -18.98 0.11 34.14
N ARG A 56 -19.00 1.39 34.55
CA ARG A 56 -17.92 2.34 34.23
C ARG A 56 -16.60 1.88 34.83
N GLN A 57 -16.58 1.54 36.11
CA GLN A 57 -15.39 1.05 36.80
C GLN A 57 -14.83 -0.22 36.13
N TRP A 58 -15.71 -1.17 35.78
CA TRP A 58 -15.31 -2.37 35.06
C TRP A 58 -14.71 -2.06 33.69
N THR A 59 -15.30 -1.12 32.96
CA THR A 59 -14.82 -0.71 31.62
C THR A 59 -13.46 -0.03 31.70
N GLU A 60 -13.26 0.86 32.68
CA GLU A 60 -11.96 1.51 32.93
C GLU A 60 -10.89 0.48 33.28
N ALA A 61 -11.21 -0.52 34.11
CA ALA A 61 -10.29 -1.60 34.47
C ALA A 61 -9.92 -2.49 33.26
N GLN A 62 -10.89 -2.84 32.42
CA GLN A 62 -10.63 -3.59 31.18
C GLN A 62 -9.75 -2.79 30.20
N ASN A 63 -10.04 -1.49 30.05
CA ASN A 63 -9.25 -0.61 29.21
C ASN A 63 -7.82 -0.45 29.73
N ALA A 64 -7.60 -0.41 31.05
CA ALA A 64 -6.26 -0.38 31.64
C ALA A 64 -5.44 -1.63 31.27
N VAL A 65 -6.05 -2.82 31.30
CA VAL A 65 -5.39 -4.06 30.82
C VAL A 65 -5.08 -4.00 29.33
N ALA A 66 -6.03 -3.51 28.52
CA ALA A 66 -5.79 -3.32 27.09
C ALA A 66 -4.63 -2.34 26.83
N ARG A 67 -4.55 -1.23 27.58
CA ARG A 67 -3.41 -0.29 27.50
C ARG A 67 -2.11 -0.96 27.91
N GLU A 68 -2.08 -1.64 29.04
CA GLU A 68 -0.88 -2.35 29.51
C GLU A 68 -0.36 -3.34 28.45
N TYR A 69 -1.24 -4.10 27.79
CA TYR A 69 -0.86 -4.98 26.69
C TYR A 69 -0.30 -4.19 25.50
N LEU A 70 -1.08 -3.23 24.99
CA LEU A 70 -0.81 -2.54 23.72
C LEU A 70 0.42 -1.62 23.82
N ASP A 71 0.56 -0.86 24.91
CA ASP A 71 1.68 0.05 25.14
C ASP A 71 3.02 -0.69 25.28
N ASN A 72 2.97 -1.94 25.74
CA ASN A 72 4.15 -2.80 25.84
C ASN A 72 4.44 -3.60 24.55
N LEU A 73 3.62 -3.48 23.50
CA LEU A 73 3.97 -4.06 22.19
C LEU A 73 5.16 -3.28 21.60
N PRO A 74 6.32 -3.93 21.40
CA PRO A 74 7.52 -3.22 20.99
C PRO A 74 7.34 -2.42 19.69
N GLU A 75 6.64 -2.98 18.70
CA GLU A 75 6.37 -2.41 17.38
C GLU A 75 5.46 -1.18 17.39
N ARG A 76 4.66 -0.97 18.44
CA ARG A 76 3.62 0.07 18.47
C ARG A 76 4.19 1.47 18.24
N ALA A 77 5.30 1.82 18.88
CA ALA A 77 5.90 3.15 18.77
C ALA A 77 6.44 3.43 17.35
N TRP A 78 7.02 2.43 16.68
CA TRP A 78 7.46 2.55 15.29
C TRP A 78 6.28 2.66 14.33
N ILE A 79 5.23 1.86 14.56
CA ILE A 79 3.98 1.88 13.78
C ILE A 79 3.31 3.25 13.89
N GLU A 80 3.13 3.79 15.10
CA GLU A 80 2.49 5.10 15.30
C GLU A 80 3.28 6.21 14.60
N ARG A 81 4.61 6.21 14.73
CA ARG A 81 5.48 7.19 14.06
C ARG A 81 5.33 7.13 12.54
N ARG A 82 5.41 5.93 11.96
CA ARG A 82 5.25 5.73 10.51
C ARG A 82 3.85 6.08 10.04
N LEU A 83 2.82 5.76 10.82
CA LEU A 83 1.44 6.12 10.49
C LEU A 83 1.27 7.64 10.44
N ARG A 84 1.82 8.38 11.41
CA ARG A 84 1.77 9.85 11.39
C ARG A 84 2.39 10.45 10.12
N GLN A 85 3.51 9.88 9.65
CA GLN A 85 4.12 10.32 8.38
C GLN A 85 3.21 10.03 7.18
N LEU A 86 2.62 8.83 7.11
CA LEU A 86 1.77 8.42 5.99
C LEU A 86 0.45 9.19 5.94
N LEU A 87 -0.11 9.55 7.09
CA LEU A 87 -1.37 10.29 7.19
C LEU A 87 -1.19 11.81 7.08
N GLN A 88 0.01 12.34 7.33
CA GLN A 88 0.33 13.74 7.06
C GLN A 88 0.56 13.93 5.56
N VAL A 89 -0.47 14.38 4.87
CA VAL A 89 -0.47 14.58 3.42
C VAL A 89 0.08 15.96 3.04
N GLU A 90 0.82 16.04 1.93
CA GLU A 90 1.39 17.29 1.44
C GLU A 90 0.29 18.22 0.87
N THR A 91 -0.71 17.66 0.17
CA THR A 91 -1.88 18.40 -0.31
C THR A 91 -3.14 18.12 0.51
N PRO A 92 -4.03 19.10 0.70
CA PRO A 92 -5.31 18.88 1.37
C PRO A 92 -6.24 17.99 0.55
N SER A 93 -6.99 17.12 1.24
CA SER A 93 -8.09 16.38 0.63
C SER A 93 -9.37 17.23 0.59
N TYR A 94 -10.05 17.23 -0.55
CA TYR A 94 -11.34 17.90 -0.74
C TYR A 94 -12.46 16.88 -0.97
N PHE A 95 -13.55 17.01 -0.22
CA PHE A 95 -14.72 16.13 -0.31
C PHE A 95 -15.99 16.87 0.14
N GLY A 96 -17.15 16.24 -0.01
CA GLY A 96 -18.43 16.86 0.35
C GLY A 96 -18.74 18.07 -0.52
N LEU A 97 -18.30 18.08 -1.78
CA LEU A 97 -18.48 19.22 -2.67
C LEU A 97 -19.96 19.53 -2.93
N GLN A 98 -20.32 20.81 -2.86
CA GLN A 98 -21.65 21.31 -3.24
C GLN A 98 -21.51 22.60 -4.05
N TRP A 99 -22.35 22.77 -5.07
CA TRP A 99 -22.37 23.97 -5.91
C TRP A 99 -23.61 24.80 -5.60
N SER A 100 -23.42 26.07 -5.23
CA SER A 100 -24.54 26.99 -5.00
C SER A 100 -24.12 28.44 -5.18
N GLY A 101 -25.03 29.31 -5.63
CA GLY A 101 -24.75 30.74 -5.82
C GLY A 101 -23.59 31.05 -6.78
N GLY A 102 -23.25 30.13 -7.70
CA GLY A 102 -22.08 30.25 -8.57
C GLY A 102 -20.74 30.02 -7.86
N ARG A 103 -20.74 29.33 -6.72
CA ARG A 103 -19.57 29.03 -5.88
C ARG A 103 -19.49 27.53 -5.60
N LEU A 104 -18.27 27.05 -5.40
CA LEU A 104 -18.00 25.67 -4.98
C LEU A 104 -17.69 25.65 -3.48
N PHE A 105 -18.53 24.98 -2.70
CA PHE A 105 -18.31 24.71 -1.29
C PHE A 105 -17.69 23.32 -1.13
N ALA A 106 -16.78 23.15 -0.19
CA ALA A 106 -16.12 21.88 0.07
C ALA A 106 -15.69 21.74 1.53
N LEU A 107 -15.60 20.51 2.01
CA LEU A 107 -14.78 20.20 3.18
C LEU A 107 -13.33 20.04 2.73
N ARG A 108 -12.42 20.72 3.43
CA ARG A 108 -10.98 20.66 3.23
C ARG A 108 -10.33 20.02 4.45
N PHE A 109 -9.63 18.90 4.27
CA PHE A 109 -8.93 18.23 5.37
C PHE A 109 -7.44 18.05 5.06
N GLN A 110 -6.60 18.60 5.94
CA GLN A 110 -5.16 18.45 5.88
C GLN A 110 -4.62 18.14 7.28
N PRO A 111 -4.46 16.85 7.64
CA PRO A 111 -3.72 16.46 8.82
C PRO A 111 -2.37 17.18 8.93
N PRO A 112 -1.92 17.57 10.13
CA PRO A 112 -2.35 17.07 11.44
C PRO A 112 -3.51 17.88 12.09
N ARG A 113 -4.26 18.68 11.33
CA ARG A 113 -5.52 19.27 11.83
C ARG A 113 -6.45 18.16 12.33
N GLN A 114 -7.18 18.43 13.41
CA GLN A 114 -8.03 17.42 14.06
C GLN A 114 -9.33 17.17 13.27
N GLN A 115 -9.88 18.24 12.68
CA GLN A 115 -11.16 18.25 11.95
C GLN A 115 -11.04 18.93 10.57
N PRO A 116 -11.89 18.58 9.59
CA PRO A 116 -11.99 19.32 8.33
C PRO A 116 -12.49 20.75 8.53
N GLU A 117 -12.11 21.63 7.61
CA GLU A 117 -12.62 23.00 7.50
C GLU A 117 -13.68 23.07 6.40
N LEU A 118 -14.70 23.92 6.57
CA LEU A 118 -15.61 24.27 5.49
C LEU A 118 -15.03 25.45 4.71
N VAL A 119 -14.87 25.28 3.41
CA VAL A 119 -14.27 26.28 2.51
C VAL A 119 -15.14 26.57 1.30
N VAL A 120 -14.90 27.71 0.66
CA VAL A 120 -15.54 28.14 -0.57
C VAL A 120 -14.50 28.66 -1.58
N MET A 121 -14.73 28.38 -2.86
CA MET A 121 -13.88 28.81 -3.99
C MET A 121 -14.73 29.04 -5.25
N ALA A 122 -14.18 29.71 -6.28
CA ALA A 122 -14.93 29.97 -7.51
C ALA A 122 -15.13 28.70 -8.37
N GLY A 123 -14.21 27.75 -8.30
CA GLY A 123 -14.24 26.51 -9.06
C GLY A 123 -13.13 25.53 -8.66
N PRO A 124 -13.11 24.34 -9.25
CA PRO A 124 -12.22 23.25 -8.85
C PRO A 124 -10.72 23.53 -9.09
N ASP A 125 -10.38 24.47 -9.97
CA ASP A 125 -8.99 24.85 -10.23
C ASP A 125 -8.53 26.09 -9.44
N ASP A 126 -9.44 26.73 -8.69
CA ASP A 126 -9.19 27.99 -7.97
C ASP A 126 -8.62 27.78 -6.54
N THR A 127 -7.66 26.86 -6.41
CA THR A 127 -7.07 26.49 -5.12
C THR A 127 -6.21 27.59 -4.48
N ASN A 128 -5.84 28.62 -5.24
CA ASN A 128 -5.07 29.77 -4.76
C ASN A 128 -5.95 30.83 -4.05
N ASN A 129 -7.26 30.85 -4.28
CA ASN A 129 -8.19 31.83 -3.70
C ASN A 129 -9.24 31.19 -2.77
N VAL A 130 -8.89 30.08 -2.12
CA VAL A 130 -9.78 29.37 -1.19
C VAL A 130 -10.06 30.21 0.05
N ARG A 131 -11.34 30.45 0.37
CA ARG A 131 -11.77 31.10 1.60
C ARG A 131 -12.31 30.09 2.61
N VAL A 132 -11.83 30.16 3.85
CA VAL A 132 -12.38 29.39 4.97
C VAL A 132 -13.64 30.07 5.49
N VAL A 133 -14.74 29.32 5.53
CA VAL A 133 -16.02 29.78 6.11
C VAL A 133 -16.12 29.35 7.58
N LEU A 134 -15.72 28.11 7.90
CA LEU A 134 -15.72 27.59 9.27
C LEU A 134 -14.50 26.68 9.51
N ASP A 135 -13.73 26.96 10.56
CA ASP A 135 -12.62 26.12 11.03
C ASP A 135 -12.86 25.73 12.49
N LEU A 136 -13.44 24.53 12.71
CA LEU A 136 -13.73 24.02 14.05
C LEU A 136 -12.48 23.82 14.91
N ASN A 137 -11.30 23.68 14.33
CA ASN A 137 -10.05 23.56 15.07
C ASN A 137 -9.69 24.84 15.84
N ARG A 138 -10.27 25.99 15.47
CA ARG A 138 -10.12 27.26 16.21
C ARG A 138 -11.09 27.39 17.38
N TYR A 139 -12.26 26.76 17.28
CA TYR A 139 -13.28 26.76 18.33
C TYR A 139 -12.96 25.71 19.39
N ASP A 140 -12.51 24.53 18.95
CA ASP A 140 -12.14 23.41 19.79
C ASP A 140 -10.84 22.77 19.29
N SER A 141 -9.73 23.14 19.94
CA SER A 141 -8.41 22.60 19.63
C SER A 141 -8.24 21.11 19.94
N SER A 142 -9.12 20.53 20.78
CA SER A 142 -9.12 19.09 21.05
C SER A 142 -9.68 18.30 19.86
N GLY A 143 -10.43 18.96 18.97
CA GLY A 143 -11.07 18.35 17.82
C GLY A 143 -12.22 17.42 18.16
N ARG A 144 -12.88 17.61 19.31
CA ARG A 144 -14.06 16.82 19.71
C ARG A 144 -15.36 17.39 19.17
N THR A 145 -15.32 18.60 18.63
CA THR A 145 -16.42 19.24 17.91
C THR A 145 -16.30 18.95 16.41
N SER A 146 -17.31 18.35 15.79
CA SER A 146 -17.29 17.97 14.37
C SER A 146 -18.46 18.55 13.59
N MET A 147 -18.27 18.76 12.28
CA MET A 147 -19.37 19.05 11.36
C MET A 147 -19.96 17.73 10.89
N ASP A 148 -21.26 17.55 11.06
CA ASP A 148 -21.97 16.36 10.58
C ASP A 148 -22.34 16.51 9.09
N PHE A 149 -22.92 17.66 8.74
CA PHE A 149 -23.21 18.05 7.36
C PHE A 149 -23.31 19.58 7.23
N PHE A 150 -23.36 20.07 5.99
CA PHE A 150 -23.61 21.47 5.67
C PHE A 150 -24.49 21.63 4.43
N ALA A 151 -25.17 22.78 4.31
CA ALA A 151 -25.96 23.16 3.15
C ALA A 151 -25.84 24.68 2.88
N PRO A 152 -25.31 25.10 1.73
CA PRO A 152 -25.23 26.51 1.33
C PRO A 152 -26.60 27.03 0.88
N SER A 153 -26.87 28.32 1.13
CA SER A 153 -28.08 29.00 0.63
C SER A 153 -28.07 29.05 -0.91
N PRO A 154 -29.23 29.18 -1.58
CA PRO A 154 -29.30 29.21 -3.05
C PRO A 154 -28.46 30.31 -3.70
N ASP A 155 -28.30 31.44 -3.02
CA ASP A 155 -27.46 32.57 -3.45
C ASP A 155 -25.99 32.46 -3.01
N GLY A 156 -25.64 31.43 -2.24
CA GLY A 156 -24.28 31.15 -1.77
C GLY A 156 -23.73 32.17 -0.77
N LYS A 157 -24.58 32.98 -0.13
CA LYS A 157 -24.17 33.98 0.86
C LYS A 157 -24.23 33.49 2.31
N LEU A 158 -25.06 32.49 2.59
CA LEU A 158 -25.17 31.83 3.89
C LEU A 158 -24.86 30.34 3.75
N VAL A 159 -24.48 29.71 4.86
CA VAL A 159 -24.38 28.26 4.96
C VAL A 159 -24.91 27.79 6.30
N ALA A 160 -25.75 26.76 6.26
CA ALA A 160 -26.21 26.04 7.44
C ALA A 160 -25.24 24.88 7.71
N VAL A 161 -24.83 24.68 8.96
CA VAL A 161 -23.86 23.67 9.38
C VAL A 161 -24.39 22.97 10.62
N CYS A 162 -24.53 21.64 10.54
CA CYS A 162 -24.89 20.81 11.68
C CYS A 162 -23.62 20.39 12.43
N ILE A 163 -23.59 20.64 13.74
CA ILE A 163 -22.42 20.44 14.60
C ILE A 163 -22.80 19.50 15.75
N SER A 164 -21.91 18.54 16.01
CA SER A 164 -21.97 17.61 17.15
C SER A 164 -20.70 17.68 17.99
N GLU A 165 -20.81 17.30 19.26
CA GLU A 165 -19.69 17.24 20.21
C GLU A 165 -19.43 15.81 20.69
N ASN A 166 -18.16 15.52 21.01
CA ASN A 166 -17.68 14.25 21.59
C ASN A 166 -18.05 12.99 20.78
N GLY A 167 -18.27 13.14 19.48
CA GLY A 167 -18.70 12.06 18.58
C GLY A 167 -20.10 11.51 18.87
N SER A 168 -20.96 12.27 19.56
CA SER A 168 -22.33 11.87 19.92
C SER A 168 -23.29 11.76 18.73
N GLU A 169 -22.99 12.50 17.65
CA GLU A 169 -23.90 12.68 16.49
C GLU A 169 -25.27 13.28 16.88
N VAL A 170 -25.38 13.94 18.03
CA VAL A 170 -26.56 14.72 18.43
C VAL A 170 -26.38 16.15 17.93
N GLY A 171 -26.81 16.37 16.70
CA GLY A 171 -26.44 17.57 15.94
C GLY A 171 -27.37 18.76 16.15
N THR A 172 -26.76 19.94 16.28
CA THR A 172 -27.41 21.25 16.30
C THR A 172 -27.02 22.05 15.06
N LEU A 173 -28.01 22.65 14.40
CA LEU A 173 -27.81 23.42 13.19
C LEU A 173 -27.54 24.89 13.52
N HIS A 174 -26.50 25.43 12.89
CA HIS A 174 -26.03 26.80 13.00
C HIS A 174 -25.85 27.43 11.63
N PHE A 175 -25.91 28.76 11.55
CA PHE A 175 -25.81 29.49 10.28
C PHE A 175 -24.62 30.44 10.28
N PHE A 176 -23.94 30.52 9.13
CA PHE A 176 -22.75 31.35 8.97
C PHE A 176 -22.85 32.20 7.71
N ASN A 177 -22.41 33.45 7.80
CA ASN A 177 -22.22 34.31 6.65
C ASN A 177 -20.96 33.87 5.89
N VAL A 178 -21.11 33.60 4.60
CA VAL A 178 -20.04 33.05 3.76
C VAL A 178 -18.96 34.09 3.47
N GLU A 179 -19.29 35.40 3.49
CA GLU A 179 -18.34 36.47 3.18
C GLU A 179 -17.30 36.71 4.28
N ASN A 180 -17.76 36.79 5.53
CA ASN A 180 -16.92 37.14 6.67
C ASN A 180 -16.75 36.01 7.70
N GLY A 181 -17.44 34.88 7.55
CA GLY A 181 -17.38 33.74 8.47
C GLY A 181 -18.14 33.95 9.78
N ASN A 182 -18.89 35.04 9.93
CA ASN A 182 -19.61 35.32 11.18
C ASN A 182 -20.78 34.36 11.36
N LYS A 183 -20.89 33.80 12.56
CA LYS A 183 -22.05 33.02 13.01
C LYS A 183 -23.26 33.95 13.19
N LEU A 184 -24.43 33.54 12.69
CA LEU A 184 -25.70 34.20 12.92
C LEU A 184 -26.33 33.79 14.27
N PRO A 185 -27.27 34.57 14.84
CA PRO A 185 -27.90 34.27 16.12
C PRO A 185 -28.75 32.99 16.14
N ASP A 186 -29.30 32.60 14.98
CA ASP A 186 -30.19 31.46 14.86
C ASP A 186 -29.51 30.13 15.22
N VAL A 187 -30.21 29.33 16.03
CA VAL A 187 -29.77 28.00 16.49
C VAL A 187 -30.96 27.05 16.47
N VAL A 188 -30.83 25.95 15.74
CA VAL A 188 -31.90 24.96 15.58
C VAL A 188 -31.44 23.62 16.17
N PRO A 189 -31.91 23.22 17.37
CA PRO A 189 -31.45 22.01 18.03
C PRO A 189 -32.17 20.74 17.55
N ARG A 190 -31.53 19.58 17.76
CA ARG A 190 -32.07 18.23 17.48
C ARG A 190 -32.37 17.99 16.01
N VAL A 191 -31.50 18.50 15.14
CA VAL A 191 -31.63 18.27 13.70
C VAL A 191 -31.19 16.85 13.34
N GLN A 192 -30.20 16.35 14.07
CA GLN A 192 -29.60 15.04 13.86
C GLN A 192 -29.52 14.24 15.17
N TYR A 193 -29.63 12.92 15.03
CA TYR A 193 -29.32 11.93 16.07
C TYR A 193 -28.50 10.78 15.46
N PRO A 194 -27.76 9.99 16.25
CA PRO A 194 -27.01 8.82 15.79
C PRO A 194 -27.90 7.68 15.23
N THR A 195 -29.22 7.80 15.35
CA THR A 195 -30.18 6.87 14.75
C THR A 195 -30.39 7.20 13.26
N GLY A 196 -31.44 7.94 12.93
CA GLY A 196 -31.84 8.23 11.54
C GLY A 196 -31.18 9.45 10.89
N GLY A 197 -30.01 9.87 11.37
CA GLY A 197 -29.29 11.02 10.85
C GLY A 197 -30.08 12.34 10.94
N GLY A 198 -29.80 13.28 10.05
CA GLY A 198 -30.47 14.58 9.93
C GLY A 198 -30.24 15.23 8.57
N SER A 199 -31.12 16.15 8.18
CA SER A 199 -31.06 16.83 6.89
C SER A 199 -31.62 18.26 6.95
N VAL A 200 -31.16 19.11 6.03
CA VAL A 200 -31.60 20.50 5.88
C VAL A 200 -31.63 20.89 4.41
N ALA A 201 -32.64 21.66 4.02
CA ALA A 201 -32.80 22.19 2.68
C ALA A 201 -33.27 23.64 2.76
N TRP A 202 -32.59 24.56 2.05
CA TRP A 202 -32.99 25.97 2.01
C TRP A 202 -34.27 26.17 1.19
N ASP A 203 -35.10 27.13 1.60
CA ASP A 203 -36.15 27.60 0.71
C ASP A 203 -35.59 28.35 -0.50
N ALA A 204 -36.45 28.63 -1.48
CA ALA A 204 -36.03 29.24 -2.74
C ALA A 204 -35.54 30.70 -2.58
N THR A 205 -35.90 31.38 -1.49
CA THR A 205 -35.51 32.78 -1.24
C THR A 205 -34.21 32.88 -0.45
N GLY A 206 -33.82 31.84 0.27
CA GLY A 206 -32.71 31.86 1.22
C GLY A 206 -33.06 32.56 2.54
N GLU A 207 -34.36 32.78 2.83
CA GLU A 207 -34.81 33.41 4.08
C GLU A 207 -35.08 32.40 5.21
N GLY A 208 -35.17 31.12 4.88
CA GLY A 208 -35.40 30.06 5.84
C GLY A 208 -34.97 28.68 5.34
N VAL A 209 -35.10 27.69 6.23
CA VAL A 209 -34.74 26.30 5.96
C VAL A 209 -35.85 25.35 6.37
N PHE A 210 -36.02 24.31 5.55
CA PHE A 210 -36.69 23.07 5.95
C PHE A 210 -35.64 22.17 6.59
N TYR A 211 -35.97 21.58 7.74
CA TYR A 211 -35.03 20.77 8.49
C TYR A 211 -35.73 19.59 9.16
N THR A 212 -34.98 18.53 9.40
CA THR A 212 -35.44 17.39 10.19
C THR A 212 -35.38 17.71 11.68
N ARG A 213 -36.33 17.23 12.48
CA ARG A 213 -36.36 17.48 13.92
C ARG A 213 -36.77 16.22 14.68
N TYR A 214 -35.99 15.86 15.70
CA TYR A 214 -36.38 14.84 16.67
C TYR A 214 -37.26 15.44 17.78
N PRO A 215 -38.16 14.63 18.40
CA PRO A 215 -39.06 15.09 19.44
C PRO A 215 -38.38 15.74 20.65
N ALA A 216 -39.08 16.68 21.28
CA ALA A 216 -38.70 17.24 22.58
C ALA A 216 -39.06 16.35 23.76
N PRO A 217 -38.33 16.49 24.90
CA PRO A 217 -38.88 16.09 26.18
C PRO A 217 -40.30 16.64 26.36
N GLY A 218 -41.26 15.75 26.62
CA GLY A 218 -42.69 16.08 26.76
C GLY A 218 -43.50 16.00 25.47
N GLU A 219 -42.89 15.97 24.27
CA GLU A 219 -43.62 15.75 23.00
C GLU A 219 -43.90 14.24 22.77
N ARG A 220 -43.05 13.36 23.30
CA ARG A 220 -43.15 11.89 23.22
C ARG A 220 -42.61 11.26 24.52
N PRO A 221 -42.92 9.97 24.81
CA PRO A 221 -42.25 9.23 25.88
C PRO A 221 -40.72 9.28 25.77
N ALA A 222 -40.00 9.22 26.90
CA ALA A 222 -38.54 9.36 26.92
C ALA A 222 -37.81 8.34 26.00
N GLY A 223 -38.30 7.10 25.92
CA GLY A 223 -37.74 6.08 25.04
C GLY A 223 -37.97 6.31 23.54
N ASP A 224 -38.81 7.28 23.17
CA ASP A 224 -39.17 7.60 21.79
C ASP A 224 -38.48 8.88 21.25
N LEU A 225 -37.65 9.54 22.07
CA LEU A 225 -37.01 10.82 21.68
C LEU A 225 -35.96 10.68 20.57
N ALA A 226 -35.39 9.48 20.39
CA ALA A 226 -34.45 9.16 19.32
C ALA A 226 -35.13 8.65 18.03
N PHE A 227 -36.46 8.80 17.93
CA PHE A 227 -37.30 8.29 16.84
C PHE A 227 -38.23 9.38 16.30
N TYR A 228 -39.11 9.02 15.36
CA TYR A 228 -40.18 9.89 14.86
C TYR A 228 -39.66 11.24 14.35
N GLN A 229 -38.58 11.19 13.58
CA GLN A 229 -38.04 12.36 12.89
C GLN A 229 -39.14 12.99 12.02
N GLN A 230 -39.26 14.31 12.07
CA GLN A 230 -40.28 15.09 11.35
C GLN A 230 -39.63 16.25 10.61
N VAL A 231 -40.35 16.87 9.67
CA VAL A 231 -39.89 18.05 8.94
C VAL A 231 -40.53 19.30 9.50
N PHE A 232 -39.70 20.31 9.78
CA PHE A 232 -40.10 21.64 10.23
C PHE A 232 -39.52 22.70 9.30
N TYR A 233 -40.10 23.90 9.34
CA TYR A 233 -39.58 25.08 8.67
C TYR A 233 -39.20 26.13 9.71
N HIS A 234 -37.95 26.59 9.63
CA HIS A 234 -37.40 27.69 10.41
C HIS A 234 -37.16 28.88 9.49
N ARG A 235 -37.72 30.04 9.84
CA ARG A 235 -37.40 31.31 9.19
C ARG A 235 -36.32 32.03 9.98
N LEU A 236 -35.26 32.47 9.30
CA LEU A 236 -34.16 33.15 9.98
C LEU A 236 -34.63 34.42 10.68
N GLY A 237 -34.18 34.61 11.93
CA GLY A 237 -34.54 35.72 12.82
C GLY A 237 -35.79 35.48 13.66
N ASP A 238 -36.59 34.44 13.38
CA ASP A 238 -37.71 34.05 14.22
C ASP A 238 -37.25 33.20 15.42
N ALA A 239 -38.02 33.24 16.51
CA ALA A 239 -37.80 32.36 17.65
C ALA A 239 -38.16 30.91 17.29
N ILE A 240 -37.37 29.94 17.75
CA ILE A 240 -37.51 28.52 17.38
C ILE A 240 -38.88 27.93 17.72
N GLU A 241 -39.56 28.46 18.75
CA GLU A 241 -40.91 28.04 19.15
C GLU A 241 -41.97 28.40 18.11
N ARG A 242 -41.65 29.28 17.14
CA ARG A 242 -42.54 29.66 16.03
C ARG A 242 -42.36 28.78 14.79
N ASP A 243 -41.40 27.84 14.82
CA ASP A 243 -41.15 26.96 13.69
C ASP A 243 -42.39 26.16 13.32
N ARG A 244 -42.70 26.14 12.03
CA ARG A 244 -43.90 25.48 11.50
C ARG A 244 -43.61 24.02 11.23
N HIS A 245 -44.43 23.12 11.75
CA HIS A 245 -44.45 21.72 11.34
C HIS A 245 -44.89 21.58 9.87
N GLU A 246 -44.17 20.81 9.07
CA GLU A 246 -44.48 20.56 7.66
C GLU A 246 -45.11 19.18 7.44
N ILE A 247 -44.36 18.09 7.70
CA ILE A 247 -44.80 16.71 7.46
C ILE A 247 -44.07 15.74 8.41
N GLY A 248 -44.63 14.55 8.59
CA GLY A 248 -43.91 13.41 9.20
C GLY A 248 -44.54 12.80 10.45
N ARG A 249 -45.65 13.36 10.97
CA ARG A 249 -46.36 12.79 12.15
C ARG A 249 -46.77 11.32 11.96
N ASP A 250 -47.14 10.97 10.74
CA ASP A 250 -47.65 9.65 10.35
C ASP A 250 -46.57 8.78 9.68
N PHE A 251 -45.31 9.23 9.63
CA PHE A 251 -44.23 8.41 9.11
C PHE A 251 -43.91 7.25 10.07
N PRO A 252 -43.26 6.18 9.57
CA PRO A 252 -42.80 5.09 10.43
C PRO A 252 -41.96 5.60 11.60
N LYS A 253 -41.99 4.88 12.73
CA LYS A 253 -41.17 5.19 13.91
C LYS A 253 -39.69 5.37 13.58
N ILE A 254 -39.20 4.54 12.67
CA ILE A 254 -37.80 4.45 12.20
C ILE A 254 -37.57 5.22 10.89
N ALA A 255 -38.39 6.24 10.61
CA ALA A 255 -38.20 7.05 9.42
C ALA A 255 -36.88 7.84 9.48
N GLU A 256 -36.14 7.79 8.38
CA GLU A 256 -34.96 8.63 8.13
C GLU A 256 -35.25 9.53 6.94
N ILE A 257 -35.07 10.84 7.10
CA ILE A 257 -35.53 11.83 6.15
C ILE A 257 -34.35 12.59 5.56
N ASP A 258 -34.20 12.53 4.24
CA ASP A 258 -33.31 13.41 3.48
C ASP A 258 -34.10 14.44 2.69
N LEU A 259 -33.65 15.69 2.72
CA LEU A 259 -34.32 16.85 2.14
C LEU A 259 -33.50 17.43 0.98
N SER A 260 -34.17 17.72 -0.13
CA SER A 260 -33.53 18.34 -1.30
C SER A 260 -34.39 19.45 -1.90
N SER A 261 -33.82 20.65 -2.03
CA SER A 261 -34.48 21.78 -2.68
C SER A 261 -34.48 21.61 -4.20
N GLY A 262 -35.66 21.75 -4.79
CA GLY A 262 -35.88 21.74 -6.23
C GLY A 262 -36.03 23.15 -6.81
N PRO A 263 -36.16 23.23 -8.14
CA PRO A 263 -36.44 24.49 -8.81
C PRO A 263 -37.77 25.12 -8.33
N GLY A 264 -37.92 26.44 -8.48
CA GLY A 264 -39.21 27.12 -8.28
C GLY A 264 -39.85 27.04 -6.89
N GLY A 265 -39.12 26.56 -5.87
CA GLY A 265 -39.65 26.35 -4.51
C GLY A 265 -40.22 24.95 -4.26
N TRP A 266 -39.98 23.99 -5.16
CA TRP A 266 -40.23 22.57 -4.89
C TRP A 266 -39.28 22.05 -3.81
N LEU A 267 -39.73 21.10 -2.99
CA LEU A 267 -38.92 20.40 -1.99
C LEU A 267 -39.23 18.91 -2.04
N LEU A 268 -38.20 18.08 -2.05
CA LEU A 268 -38.29 16.64 -1.96
C LEU A 268 -37.93 16.20 -0.53
N ALA A 269 -38.74 15.34 0.05
CA ALA A 269 -38.41 14.55 1.23
C ALA A 269 -38.34 13.06 0.84
N THR A 270 -37.15 12.49 0.91
CA THR A 270 -36.90 11.06 0.74
C THR A 270 -36.92 10.43 2.12
N VAL A 271 -37.82 9.47 2.34
CA VAL A 271 -38.09 8.85 3.64
C VAL A 271 -37.72 7.38 3.58
N ALA A 272 -36.67 6.97 4.28
CA ALA A 272 -36.30 5.56 4.43
C ALA A 272 -37.12 4.89 5.55
N ASN A 273 -37.33 3.57 5.45
CA ASN A 273 -37.91 2.74 6.51
C ASN A 273 -36.81 2.01 7.30
N GLY A 274 -35.98 2.77 8.01
CA GLY A 274 -34.72 2.27 8.59
C GLY A 274 -33.72 1.78 7.54
N ASP A 275 -32.80 0.92 7.98
CA ASP A 275 -31.56 0.61 7.24
C ASP A 275 -31.69 -0.47 6.15
N GLY A 276 -32.88 -1.05 5.95
CA GLY A 276 -33.12 -2.17 5.04
C GLY A 276 -33.27 -1.80 3.57
N GLY A 277 -33.16 -0.52 3.22
CA GLY A 277 -33.14 -0.05 1.82
C GLY A 277 -34.51 0.17 1.18
N GLU A 278 -35.57 0.35 1.97
CA GLU A 278 -36.91 0.71 1.49
C GLU A 278 -37.12 2.23 1.61
N TYR A 279 -37.63 2.88 0.55
CA TYR A 279 -37.83 4.33 0.54
C TYR A 279 -39.22 4.74 0.00
N ALA A 280 -39.77 5.80 0.56
CA ALA A 280 -40.95 6.52 0.08
C ALA A 280 -40.57 7.98 -0.19
N HIS A 281 -41.25 8.64 -1.13
CA HIS A 281 -40.88 9.98 -1.55
C HIS A 281 -42.08 10.92 -1.49
N TYR A 282 -41.87 12.10 -0.90
CA TYR A 282 -42.88 13.14 -0.74
C TYR A 282 -42.38 14.43 -1.37
N LEU A 283 -43.26 15.11 -2.09
CA LEU A 283 -42.94 16.31 -2.82
C LEU A 283 -43.83 17.46 -2.34
N ARG A 284 -43.21 18.56 -1.94
CA ARG A 284 -43.88 19.81 -1.58
C ARG A 284 -43.89 20.76 -2.76
N SER A 285 -45.07 21.20 -3.15
CA SER A 285 -45.25 22.23 -4.19
C SER A 285 -44.80 23.61 -3.71
N PRO A 286 -44.55 24.56 -4.65
CA PRO A 286 -44.31 25.96 -4.31
C PRO A 286 -45.48 26.61 -3.56
N SER A 287 -46.71 26.11 -3.75
CA SER A 287 -47.90 26.53 -2.98
C SER A 287 -47.96 25.95 -1.56
N GLY A 288 -46.99 25.12 -1.18
CA GLY A 288 -46.88 24.53 0.15
C GLY A 288 -47.68 23.26 0.38
N GLN A 289 -48.16 22.60 -0.68
CA GLN A 289 -48.91 21.36 -0.58
C GLN A 289 -47.99 20.16 -0.73
N TRP A 290 -48.11 19.17 0.17
CA TRP A 290 -47.37 17.91 0.12
C TRP A 290 -48.15 16.83 -0.63
N GLN A 291 -47.46 16.07 -1.47
CA GLN A 291 -47.98 14.89 -2.15
C GLN A 291 -46.99 13.73 -2.04
N GLN A 292 -47.47 12.53 -1.75
CA GLN A 292 -46.67 11.31 -1.85
C GLN A 292 -46.52 10.90 -3.32
N VAL A 293 -45.28 10.77 -3.79
CA VAL A 293 -44.93 10.41 -5.18
C VAL A 293 -44.73 8.90 -5.31
N THR A 294 -44.07 8.27 -4.34
CA THR A 294 -43.83 6.83 -4.30
C THR A 294 -43.96 6.27 -2.89
N ARG A 295 -44.24 4.97 -2.80
CA ARG A 295 -44.34 4.18 -1.57
C ARG A 295 -43.18 3.19 -1.46
N PHE A 296 -43.00 2.57 -0.31
CA PHE A 296 -41.94 1.58 -0.07
C PHE A 296 -41.99 0.42 -1.07
N GLU A 297 -43.18 -0.08 -1.37
CA GLU A 297 -43.43 -1.17 -2.32
C GLU A 297 -43.12 -0.83 -3.79
N ASP A 298 -42.90 0.45 -4.12
CA ASP A 298 -42.49 0.87 -5.46
C ASP A 298 -41.00 0.66 -5.73
N LYS A 299 -40.22 0.32 -4.69
CA LYS A 299 -38.77 0.03 -4.79
C LYS A 299 -37.97 1.09 -5.53
N VAL A 300 -38.36 2.35 -5.36
CA VAL A 300 -37.58 3.51 -5.83
C VAL A 300 -36.64 3.90 -4.71
N LYS A 301 -35.33 3.93 -4.96
CA LYS A 301 -34.31 4.24 -3.93
C LYS A 301 -33.75 5.66 -3.99
N GLN A 302 -33.75 6.29 -5.17
CA GLN A 302 -33.23 7.65 -5.36
C GLN A 302 -34.16 8.44 -6.27
N VAL A 303 -34.34 9.73 -5.96
CA VAL A 303 -35.08 10.69 -6.79
C VAL A 303 -34.30 11.98 -6.90
N HIS A 304 -34.12 12.48 -8.12
CA HIS A 304 -33.44 13.74 -8.40
C HIS A 304 -34.28 14.65 -9.28
N PHE A 305 -34.25 15.95 -8.99
CA PHE A 305 -34.79 16.97 -9.89
C PHE A 305 -33.91 17.07 -11.14
N GLY A 306 -34.54 17.25 -12.31
CA GLY A 306 -33.84 17.48 -13.57
C GLY A 306 -34.68 18.26 -14.57
N ARG A 307 -34.07 18.70 -15.67
CA ARG A 307 -34.77 19.33 -16.80
C ARG A 307 -35.20 18.29 -17.81
N ASP A 308 -36.32 18.51 -18.49
CA ASP A 308 -36.70 17.74 -19.68
C ASP A 308 -36.10 18.37 -20.96
N PRO A 309 -35.21 17.69 -21.70
CA PRO A 309 -34.61 18.19 -22.93
C PRO A 309 -35.37 17.72 -24.18
N LEU A 310 -36.42 16.89 -24.05
CA LEU A 310 -37.19 16.35 -25.19
C LEU A 310 -38.37 17.24 -25.60
N TYR A 311 -38.60 18.36 -24.92
CA TYR A 311 -39.61 19.35 -25.32
C TYR A 311 -38.95 20.61 -25.89
N LEU A 312 -38.75 20.60 -27.20
CA LEU A 312 -38.54 21.81 -27.99
C LEU A 312 -39.93 22.42 -28.27
N GLU A 313 -40.15 23.62 -27.73
CA GLU A 313 -41.34 24.49 -27.79
C GLU A 313 -42.32 24.41 -26.58
N TRP A 314 -42.40 25.54 -25.84
CA TRP A 314 -43.18 25.88 -24.63
C TRP A 314 -42.58 25.63 -23.21
N PRO A 315 -42.97 26.41 -22.16
CA PRO A 315 -42.04 26.89 -21.15
C PRO A 315 -41.64 25.83 -20.10
N ARG A 316 -40.33 25.59 -19.96
CA ARG A 316 -39.61 24.93 -18.83
C ARG A 316 -40.39 23.79 -18.17
N ASP A 317 -40.40 22.61 -18.79
CA ASP A 317 -40.86 21.41 -18.10
C ASP A 317 -39.71 20.75 -17.32
N GLU A 318 -39.79 20.90 -16.00
CA GLU A 318 -38.95 20.22 -15.02
C GLU A 318 -39.49 18.80 -14.80
N SER A 319 -38.63 17.88 -14.38
CA SER A 319 -38.97 16.47 -14.18
C SER A 319 -38.34 15.91 -12.91
N LEU A 320 -38.93 14.85 -12.39
CA LEU A 320 -38.29 13.96 -11.44
C LEU A 320 -37.71 12.77 -12.20
N TYR A 321 -36.47 12.42 -11.88
CA TYR A 321 -35.82 11.20 -12.32
C TYR A 321 -35.70 10.26 -11.13
N LEU A 322 -35.96 8.98 -11.33
CA LEU A 322 -36.12 8.00 -10.25
C LEU A 322 -35.29 6.75 -10.56
N LEU A 323 -34.50 6.27 -9.62
CA LEU A 323 -33.86 4.95 -9.68
C LEU A 323 -34.80 3.91 -9.06
N SER A 324 -35.38 3.05 -9.90
CA SER A 324 -36.29 1.98 -9.49
C SER A 324 -35.63 0.62 -9.62
N PHE A 325 -35.85 -0.23 -8.63
CA PHE A 325 -35.47 -1.65 -8.62
C PHE A 325 -36.69 -2.57 -8.79
N LYS A 326 -37.87 -2.01 -9.03
CA LYS A 326 -39.08 -2.78 -9.32
C LYS A 326 -38.91 -3.47 -10.67
N ASP A 327 -38.97 -4.80 -10.66
CA ASP A 327 -38.76 -5.67 -11.81
C ASP A 327 -37.43 -5.44 -12.56
N ALA A 328 -36.45 -4.82 -11.89
CA ALA A 328 -35.14 -4.43 -12.42
C ALA A 328 -34.09 -4.51 -11.30
N PRO A 329 -33.66 -5.70 -10.86
CA PRO A 329 -32.82 -5.90 -9.68
C PRO A 329 -31.45 -5.20 -9.71
N ARG A 330 -30.95 -4.78 -10.87
CA ARG A 330 -29.74 -3.96 -11.04
C ARG A 330 -30.02 -2.48 -11.32
N GLY A 331 -31.28 -2.07 -11.22
CA GLY A 331 -31.72 -0.68 -11.31
C GLY A 331 -32.07 -0.24 -12.73
N GLN A 332 -33.20 0.46 -12.85
CA GLN A 332 -33.63 1.19 -14.05
C GLN A 332 -33.90 2.66 -13.67
N ILE A 333 -33.77 3.57 -14.63
CA ILE A 333 -34.06 4.99 -14.42
C ILE A 333 -35.35 5.37 -15.12
N LEU A 334 -36.28 5.90 -14.33
CA LEU A 334 -37.58 6.40 -14.76
C LEU A 334 -37.57 7.93 -14.76
N ARG A 335 -38.46 8.53 -15.55
CA ARG A 335 -38.74 9.96 -15.56
C ARG A 335 -40.24 10.21 -15.36
N ILE A 336 -40.58 11.19 -14.53
CA ILE A 336 -41.94 11.69 -14.32
C ILE A 336 -41.97 13.21 -14.51
N PRO A 337 -42.94 13.79 -15.25
CA PRO A 337 -43.11 15.24 -15.33
C PRO A 337 -43.39 15.88 -13.96
N LEU A 338 -42.68 16.96 -13.60
CA LEU A 338 -42.81 17.57 -12.26
C LEU A 338 -44.19 18.20 -12.02
N ARG A 339 -44.86 18.65 -13.08
CA ARG A 339 -46.24 19.17 -13.03
C ARG A 339 -47.29 18.08 -12.78
N GLN A 340 -46.96 16.81 -13.04
CA GLN A 340 -47.83 15.65 -12.82
C GLN A 340 -47.05 14.51 -12.15
N PRO A 341 -46.59 14.70 -10.90
CA PRO A 341 -45.59 13.87 -10.25
C PRO A 341 -46.20 12.55 -9.73
N THR A 342 -46.64 11.67 -10.64
CA THR A 342 -47.23 10.36 -10.31
C THR A 342 -46.57 9.25 -11.13
N LEU A 343 -46.42 8.06 -10.53
CA LEU A 343 -45.84 6.89 -11.21
C LEU A 343 -46.62 6.45 -12.46
N ALA A 344 -47.92 6.76 -12.55
CA ALA A 344 -48.71 6.50 -13.75
C ALA A 344 -48.21 7.29 -14.98
N GLN A 345 -47.49 8.39 -14.76
CA GLN A 345 -46.86 9.19 -15.81
C GLN A 345 -45.38 8.82 -16.04
N ALA A 346 -44.87 7.79 -15.36
CA ALA A 346 -43.47 7.40 -15.45
C ALA A 346 -43.14 6.81 -16.82
N ARG A 347 -41.97 7.18 -17.35
CA ARG A 347 -41.38 6.59 -18.56
C ARG A 347 -39.99 6.07 -18.25
N THR A 348 -39.67 4.86 -18.70
CA THR A 348 -38.31 4.32 -18.61
C THR A 348 -37.39 5.07 -19.56
N ILE A 349 -36.34 5.66 -19.00
CA ILE A 349 -35.30 6.40 -19.73
C ILE A 349 -34.05 5.54 -19.91
N LEU A 350 -33.74 4.73 -18.90
CA LEU A 350 -32.65 3.76 -18.95
C LEU A 350 -33.17 2.43 -18.38
N PRO A 351 -33.28 1.36 -19.20
CA PRO A 351 -33.65 0.04 -18.69
C PRO A 351 -32.53 -0.58 -17.85
N GLU A 352 -32.83 -1.67 -17.16
CA GLU A 352 -31.84 -2.46 -16.41
C GLU A 352 -30.69 -2.91 -17.32
N HIS A 353 -29.44 -2.76 -16.84
CA HIS A 353 -28.27 -3.29 -17.53
C HIS A 353 -28.13 -4.81 -17.28
N GLU A 354 -27.66 -5.57 -18.28
CA GLU A 354 -27.46 -7.03 -18.17
C GLU A 354 -26.38 -7.49 -17.16
N ARG A 355 -25.52 -6.60 -16.67
CA ARG A 355 -24.30 -6.95 -15.92
C ARG A 355 -23.99 -6.01 -14.75
N TYR A 356 -24.29 -4.72 -14.89
CA TYR A 356 -23.86 -3.70 -13.93
C TYR A 356 -25.04 -3.13 -13.15
N VAL A 357 -24.78 -2.76 -11.90
CA VAL A 357 -25.77 -2.16 -11.00
C VAL A 357 -25.71 -0.64 -11.12
N VAL A 358 -26.84 0.03 -11.30
CA VAL A 358 -26.90 1.49 -11.17
C VAL A 358 -26.76 1.86 -9.69
N GLN A 359 -25.60 2.41 -9.32
CA GLN A 359 -25.31 2.86 -7.95
C GLN A 359 -25.96 4.22 -7.65
N THR A 360 -25.83 5.13 -8.61
CA THR A 360 -26.45 6.46 -8.56
C THR A 360 -26.49 7.08 -9.95
N PHE A 361 -27.19 8.20 -10.08
CA PHE A 361 -27.29 8.96 -11.31
C PHE A 361 -27.47 10.44 -11.00
N LEU A 362 -27.06 11.33 -11.92
CA LEU A 362 -27.29 12.77 -11.80
C LEU A 362 -27.82 13.34 -13.11
N PRO A 363 -29.00 14.00 -13.10
CA PRO A 363 -29.46 14.78 -14.24
C PRO A 363 -28.51 15.96 -14.53
N SER A 364 -28.26 16.24 -15.80
CA SER A 364 -27.55 17.43 -16.29
C SER A 364 -28.46 18.30 -17.15
N ALA A 365 -27.94 19.39 -17.74
CA ALA A 365 -28.77 20.30 -18.52
C ALA A 365 -29.40 19.65 -19.77
N SER A 366 -28.68 18.75 -20.44
CA SER A 366 -29.15 18.06 -21.65
C SER A 366 -29.15 16.53 -21.55
N GLY A 367 -28.70 15.93 -20.45
CA GLY A 367 -28.56 14.48 -20.35
C GLY A 367 -28.56 13.92 -18.94
N LEU A 368 -28.03 12.69 -18.81
CA LEU A 368 -27.96 11.94 -17.55
C LEU A 368 -26.58 11.34 -17.34
N TYR A 369 -25.98 11.57 -16.19
CA TYR A 369 -24.84 10.79 -15.75
C TYR A 369 -25.30 9.56 -14.99
N VAL A 370 -24.74 8.39 -15.30
CA VAL A 370 -25.10 7.13 -14.66
C VAL A 370 -23.83 6.43 -14.20
N HIS A 371 -23.75 6.21 -12.88
CA HIS A 371 -22.67 5.51 -12.22
C HIS A 371 -23.07 4.07 -11.97
N TYR A 372 -22.32 3.17 -12.60
CA TYR A 372 -22.48 1.73 -12.48
C TYR A 372 -21.43 1.10 -11.56
N LEU A 373 -21.80 0.01 -10.88
CA LEU A 373 -20.87 -0.93 -10.27
C LEU A 373 -20.70 -2.19 -11.12
N ALA A 374 -19.44 -2.61 -11.26
CA ALA A 374 -19.03 -3.87 -11.87
C ALA A 374 -18.52 -4.85 -10.79
N GLY A 375 -19.35 -5.14 -9.79
CA GLY A 375 -18.98 -5.98 -8.65
C GLY A 375 -18.08 -5.29 -7.62
N GLY A 376 -17.98 -3.95 -7.66
CA GLY A 376 -17.12 -3.15 -6.77
C GLY A 376 -16.45 -1.98 -7.50
N PRO A 377 -15.69 -2.21 -8.59
CA PRO A 377 -15.16 -1.12 -9.42
C PRO A 377 -16.28 -0.34 -10.13
N SER A 378 -16.05 0.94 -10.36
CA SER A 378 -17.01 1.83 -11.00
C SER A 378 -16.89 1.85 -12.52
N ARG A 379 -18.01 2.11 -13.19
CA ARG A 379 -18.07 2.59 -14.58
C ARG A 379 -18.99 3.81 -14.63
N LEU A 380 -18.67 4.79 -15.45
CA LEU A 380 -19.43 6.03 -15.53
C LEU A 380 -19.78 6.31 -16.98
N ILE A 381 -21.05 6.63 -17.24
CA ILE A 381 -21.53 7.01 -18.57
C ILE A 381 -22.30 8.33 -18.54
N TRP A 382 -22.39 8.97 -19.70
CA TRP A 382 -23.29 10.08 -19.99
C TRP A 382 -24.27 9.68 -21.10
N LEU A 383 -25.55 9.87 -20.85
CA LEU A 383 -26.65 9.64 -21.79
C LEU A 383 -27.08 10.99 -22.39
N ASP A 384 -26.82 11.19 -23.68
CA ASP A 384 -27.08 12.46 -24.38
C ASP A 384 -28.56 12.59 -24.78
N ARG A 385 -29.21 13.71 -24.42
CA ARG A 385 -30.62 14.04 -24.74
C ARG A 385 -31.61 12.92 -24.43
N PHE A 386 -31.26 12.03 -23.52
CA PHE A 386 -32.00 10.80 -23.22
C PHE A 386 -32.27 9.92 -24.45
N THR A 387 -31.44 10.04 -25.50
CA THR A 387 -31.41 9.16 -26.67
C THR A 387 -30.63 7.89 -26.35
N SER A 388 -30.69 6.86 -27.21
CA SER A 388 -29.93 5.61 -27.05
C SER A 388 -28.40 5.77 -27.06
N ASN A 389 -27.87 6.97 -27.30
CA ASN A 389 -26.43 7.22 -27.37
C ASN A 389 -25.82 7.34 -25.98
N GLN A 390 -24.98 6.36 -25.63
CA GLN A 390 -24.26 6.29 -24.36
C GLN A 390 -22.77 6.57 -24.59
N PHE A 391 -22.22 7.54 -23.86
CA PHE A 391 -20.81 7.88 -23.90
C PHE A 391 -20.13 7.46 -22.60
N THR A 392 -19.01 6.73 -22.69
CA THR A 392 -18.23 6.37 -21.49
C THR A 392 -17.46 7.59 -21.00
N VAL A 393 -17.64 7.95 -19.72
CA VAL A 393 -16.82 8.97 -19.07
C VAL A 393 -15.51 8.33 -18.60
N PRO A 394 -14.33 8.80 -19.07
CA PRO A 394 -13.05 8.21 -18.70
C PRO A 394 -12.77 8.25 -17.19
N LEU A 395 -12.59 7.08 -16.57
CA LEU A 395 -12.11 6.97 -15.19
C LEU A 395 -10.58 6.90 -15.19
N ARG A 396 -9.91 8.02 -15.49
CA ARG A 396 -8.45 8.08 -15.37
C ARG A 396 -8.13 8.29 -13.88
N ALA A 397 -7.76 7.24 -13.16
CA ALA A 397 -7.42 7.38 -11.73
C ALA A 397 -6.11 8.16 -11.46
N SER A 398 -5.37 8.55 -12.52
CA SER A 398 -4.04 9.22 -12.46
C SER A 398 -3.33 9.26 -13.83
N GLY A 399 -3.95 8.76 -14.91
CA GLY A 399 -3.29 8.61 -16.22
C GLY A 399 -2.73 7.22 -16.52
N LEU A 400 -2.78 6.28 -15.56
CA LEU A 400 -2.40 4.87 -15.77
C LEU A 400 -3.64 4.00 -15.97
N GLY A 401 -3.87 3.52 -17.20
CA GLY A 401 -4.95 2.59 -17.51
C GLY A 401 -4.75 1.22 -16.85
N GLY A 402 -5.82 0.60 -16.34
CA GLY A 402 -5.83 -0.82 -15.95
C GLY A 402 -6.03 -1.15 -14.47
N THR A 403 -5.98 -0.17 -13.54
CA THR A 403 -6.27 -0.42 -12.12
C THR A 403 -7.77 -0.23 -11.82
N PRO A 404 -8.43 -1.15 -11.07
CA PRO A 404 -9.80 -0.94 -10.63
C PRO A 404 -9.95 0.36 -9.82
N ALA A 405 -10.90 1.20 -10.22
CA ALA A 405 -11.16 2.50 -9.59
C ALA A 405 -12.62 2.61 -9.15
N ALA A 406 -12.87 3.49 -8.18
CA ALA A 406 -14.21 3.88 -7.73
C ALA A 406 -14.49 5.33 -8.09
N VAL A 407 -15.78 5.67 -8.22
CA VAL A 407 -16.28 7.05 -8.18
C VAL A 407 -16.96 7.23 -6.83
N ASN A 408 -16.40 8.11 -5.99
CA ASN A 408 -16.83 8.28 -4.60
C ASN A 408 -17.77 9.46 -4.41
N GLN A 409 -17.76 10.43 -5.33
CA GLN A 409 -18.67 11.56 -5.33
C GLN A 409 -18.85 12.10 -6.75
N MET A 410 -20.03 12.62 -7.05
CA MET A 410 -20.37 13.27 -8.31
C MET A 410 -21.13 14.57 -8.02
N LEU A 411 -20.94 15.58 -8.87
CA LEU A 411 -21.59 16.88 -8.78
C LEU A 411 -21.74 17.47 -10.19
N VAL A 412 -22.93 17.98 -10.52
CA VAL A 412 -23.17 18.74 -11.75
C VAL A 412 -23.16 20.24 -11.40
N PRO A 413 -22.03 20.96 -11.54
CA PRO A 413 -21.95 22.36 -11.14
C PRO A 413 -22.71 23.30 -12.09
N ARG A 414 -22.62 23.10 -13.40
CA ARG A 414 -23.39 23.88 -14.39
C ARG A 414 -23.56 23.11 -15.70
N GLY A 415 -24.67 23.36 -16.39
CA GLY A 415 -24.85 22.83 -17.73
C GLY A 415 -24.74 21.31 -17.76
N ASP A 416 -23.86 20.80 -18.61
CA ASP A 416 -23.51 19.38 -18.70
C ASP A 416 -22.16 19.04 -18.08
N GLU A 417 -21.55 19.96 -17.32
CA GLU A 417 -20.31 19.66 -16.62
C GLU A 417 -20.56 18.64 -15.50
N LEU A 418 -19.64 17.70 -15.36
CA LEU A 418 -19.59 16.78 -14.23
C LEU A 418 -18.24 16.91 -13.54
N LEU A 419 -18.30 17.25 -12.25
CA LEU A 419 -17.22 17.00 -11.33
C LEU A 419 -17.41 15.63 -10.70
N TYR A 420 -16.38 14.79 -10.74
CA TYR A 420 -16.42 13.48 -10.11
C TYR A 420 -15.08 13.13 -9.47
N ARG A 421 -15.15 12.52 -8.30
CA ARG A 421 -13.99 12.13 -7.49
C ARG A 421 -13.69 10.66 -7.70
N THR A 422 -12.51 10.35 -8.20
CA THR A 422 -12.05 8.97 -8.39
C THR A 422 -11.02 8.58 -7.33
N ALA A 423 -10.95 7.30 -6.99
CA ALA A 423 -9.87 6.72 -6.20
C ALA A 423 -9.62 5.26 -6.60
N SER A 424 -8.45 4.71 -6.29
CA SER A 424 -8.20 3.27 -6.42
C SER A 424 -7.50 2.74 -5.16
N PHE A 425 -7.15 1.45 -5.12
CA PHE A 425 -6.40 0.89 -3.99
C PHE A 425 -4.98 1.45 -3.84
N ILE A 426 -4.39 1.99 -4.93
CA ILE A 426 -2.97 2.42 -5.00
C ILE A 426 -2.80 3.86 -5.49
N HIS A 427 -3.86 4.52 -5.96
CA HIS A 427 -3.83 5.93 -6.34
C HIS A 427 -4.73 6.74 -5.41
N PRO A 428 -4.24 7.88 -4.88
CA PRO A 428 -5.00 8.73 -3.99
C PRO A 428 -6.20 9.37 -4.72
N PRO A 429 -7.18 9.90 -3.96
CA PRO A 429 -8.35 10.49 -4.57
C PRO A 429 -8.06 11.74 -5.41
N ALA A 430 -8.77 11.91 -6.52
CA ALA A 430 -8.64 13.07 -7.37
C ALA A 430 -9.96 13.48 -8.03
N TRP A 431 -10.23 14.78 -8.08
CA TRP A 431 -11.36 15.35 -8.79
C TRP A 431 -11.06 15.60 -10.26
N HIS A 432 -11.99 15.16 -11.09
CA HIS A 432 -11.96 15.31 -12.54
C HIS A 432 -13.15 16.13 -13.00
N LEU A 433 -12.93 17.00 -13.98
CA LEU A 433 -13.96 17.73 -14.68
C LEU A 433 -14.18 17.09 -16.07
N TYR A 434 -15.40 16.67 -16.33
CA TYR A 434 -15.85 16.19 -17.62
C TYR A 434 -16.87 17.16 -18.20
N ASN A 435 -16.71 17.53 -19.47
CA ASN A 435 -17.65 18.36 -20.19
C ASN A 435 -17.86 17.78 -21.61
N PRO A 436 -18.99 17.12 -21.89
CA PRO A 436 -19.22 16.48 -23.18
C PRO A 436 -19.28 17.48 -24.34
N GLY A 437 -19.63 18.74 -24.07
CA GLY A 437 -19.62 19.81 -25.08
C GLY A 437 -18.21 20.26 -25.48
N GLN A 438 -17.19 20.00 -24.66
CA GLN A 438 -15.77 20.23 -25.00
C GLN A 438 -15.15 18.96 -25.61
N SER A 439 -15.34 17.81 -24.97
CA SER A 439 -14.92 16.51 -25.50
C SER A 439 -15.69 15.39 -24.82
N ILE A 440 -16.22 14.46 -25.61
CA ILE A 440 -16.85 13.23 -25.10
C ILE A 440 -15.83 12.13 -24.73
N PHE A 441 -14.54 12.31 -25.07
CA PHE A 441 -13.52 11.26 -24.90
C PHE A 441 -12.43 11.61 -23.88
N SER A 442 -12.43 12.83 -23.33
CA SER A 442 -11.41 13.27 -22.40
C SER A 442 -11.99 13.98 -21.18
N THR A 443 -11.19 14.00 -20.13
CA THR A 443 -11.51 14.57 -18.82
C THR A 443 -10.31 15.40 -18.39
N HIS A 444 -10.57 16.50 -17.68
CA HIS A 444 -9.54 17.37 -17.10
C HIS A 444 -9.29 16.97 -15.65
N LEU A 445 -8.04 16.72 -15.28
CA LEU A 445 -7.65 16.52 -13.88
C LEU A 445 -7.52 17.89 -13.22
N THR A 446 -8.32 18.12 -12.18
CA THR A 446 -8.40 19.44 -11.52
C THR A 446 -7.27 19.65 -10.49
N ALA A 447 -7.18 20.86 -9.95
CA ALA A 447 -6.29 21.16 -8.83
C ALA A 447 -6.70 20.49 -7.50
N LEU A 448 -7.94 19.96 -7.38
CA LEU A 448 -8.39 19.22 -6.20
C LEU A 448 -7.94 17.75 -6.28
N GLN A 449 -6.64 17.52 -6.12
CA GLN A 449 -6.04 16.19 -6.11
C GLN A 449 -5.19 15.97 -4.86
N ASP A 450 -5.33 14.78 -4.28
CA ASP A 450 -4.58 14.35 -3.12
C ASP A 450 -3.21 13.80 -3.58
N THR A 451 -2.14 14.10 -2.85
CA THR A 451 -0.81 13.49 -3.07
C THR A 451 -0.45 12.57 -1.92
N THR A 452 0.52 11.69 -2.15
CA THR A 452 0.98 10.73 -1.14
C THR A 452 2.45 10.95 -0.85
N ALA A 453 2.84 10.71 0.41
CA ALA A 453 4.25 10.76 0.82
C ALA A 453 5.09 9.63 0.17
N GLU A 454 4.43 8.55 -0.27
CA GLU A 454 5.07 7.35 -0.83
C GLU A 454 4.46 7.03 -2.19
N ASP A 455 5.27 6.43 -3.06
CA ASP A 455 4.85 5.84 -4.34
C ASP A 455 4.37 4.40 -4.12
N TYR A 456 3.39 3.98 -4.91
CA TYR A 456 2.79 2.63 -4.89
C TYR A 456 3.04 1.86 -6.19
N ASP A 457 3.94 2.31 -7.05
CA ASP A 457 4.37 1.61 -8.27
C ASP A 457 4.90 0.19 -8.01
N ASP A 458 5.37 -0.10 -6.81
CA ASP A 458 5.82 -1.43 -6.35
C ASP A 458 4.68 -2.29 -5.80
N THR A 459 3.45 -1.79 -5.76
CA THR A 459 2.27 -2.47 -5.23
C THR A 459 1.47 -3.13 -6.34
N GLN A 460 0.91 -4.30 -6.05
CA GLN A 460 0.06 -5.08 -6.95
C GLN A 460 -1.32 -5.25 -6.32
N VAL A 461 -2.36 -5.15 -7.14
CA VAL A 461 -3.74 -5.50 -6.79
C VAL A 461 -4.17 -6.67 -7.67
N THR A 462 -4.49 -7.79 -7.04
CA THR A 462 -5.03 -8.99 -7.69
C THR A 462 -6.47 -9.16 -7.27
N ARG A 463 -7.38 -9.31 -8.23
CA ARG A 463 -8.80 -9.57 -7.96
C ARG A 463 -9.15 -10.98 -8.44
N VAL A 464 -9.73 -11.79 -7.56
CA VAL A 464 -10.13 -13.17 -7.83
C VAL A 464 -11.60 -13.38 -7.48
N GLU A 465 -12.21 -14.43 -8.02
CA GLU A 465 -13.54 -14.89 -7.63
C GLU A 465 -13.42 -16.17 -6.79
N VAL A 466 -13.76 -16.08 -5.52
CA VAL A 466 -13.77 -17.20 -4.58
C VAL A 466 -15.11 -17.89 -4.64
N THR A 467 -15.12 -19.22 -4.60
CA THR A 467 -16.39 -19.98 -4.56
C THR A 467 -16.80 -20.16 -3.11
N SER A 468 -17.96 -19.60 -2.74
CA SER A 468 -18.57 -19.79 -1.43
C SER A 468 -19.18 -21.19 -1.28
N LYS A 469 -19.63 -21.51 -0.07
CA LYS A 469 -20.15 -22.83 0.32
C LYS A 469 -21.31 -23.32 -0.57
N ASP A 470 -22.17 -22.41 -1.02
CA ASP A 470 -23.31 -22.70 -1.88
C ASP A 470 -23.03 -22.50 -3.39
N GLY A 471 -21.77 -22.27 -3.75
CA GLY A 471 -21.33 -22.09 -5.14
C GLY A 471 -21.30 -20.63 -5.61
N ALA A 472 -21.76 -19.66 -4.81
CA ALA A 472 -21.70 -18.24 -5.16
C ALA A 472 -20.25 -17.78 -5.44
N LYS A 473 -20.06 -16.88 -6.41
CA LYS A 473 -18.75 -16.31 -6.77
C LYS A 473 -18.56 -14.98 -6.07
N VAL A 474 -17.75 -14.99 -5.01
CA VAL A 474 -17.48 -13.83 -4.15
C VAL A 474 -16.18 -13.17 -4.58
N PRO A 475 -16.20 -11.89 -4.99
CA PRO A 475 -14.96 -11.22 -5.35
C PRO A 475 -14.07 -10.93 -4.14
N LEU A 476 -12.77 -11.17 -4.30
CA LEU A 476 -11.74 -10.89 -3.31
C LEU A 476 -10.62 -10.06 -3.95
N ASN A 477 -10.35 -8.88 -3.39
CA ASN A 477 -9.25 -8.02 -3.81
C ASN A 477 -8.06 -8.23 -2.87
N ILE A 478 -6.89 -8.52 -3.41
CA ILE A 478 -5.66 -8.86 -2.68
C ILE A 478 -4.59 -7.86 -3.06
N ILE A 479 -4.08 -7.13 -2.07
CA ILE A 479 -3.13 -6.04 -2.23
C ILE A 479 -1.84 -6.45 -1.53
N HIS A 480 -0.73 -6.47 -2.27
CA HIS A 480 0.58 -6.83 -1.74
C HIS A 480 1.69 -6.16 -2.57
N LEU A 481 2.93 -6.15 -2.07
CA LEU A 481 4.07 -5.73 -2.89
C LEU A 481 4.34 -6.74 -4.01
N LYS A 482 4.80 -6.24 -5.16
CA LYS A 482 5.29 -7.07 -6.26
C LYS A 482 6.42 -7.97 -5.78
N GLY A 483 6.47 -9.22 -6.27
CA GLY A 483 7.48 -10.20 -5.86
C GLY A 483 7.18 -10.98 -4.59
N LEU A 484 6.01 -10.78 -3.97
CA LEU A 484 5.54 -11.60 -2.85
C LEU A 484 5.60 -13.09 -3.22
N ARG A 485 6.15 -13.91 -2.31
CA ARG A 485 6.16 -15.36 -2.46
C ARG A 485 4.90 -15.98 -1.86
N LEU A 486 4.24 -16.82 -2.64
CA LEU A 486 3.09 -17.59 -2.19
C LEU A 486 3.56 -18.87 -1.48
N ASN A 487 4.11 -18.73 -0.27
CA ASN A 487 4.61 -19.83 0.57
C ASN A 487 3.84 -20.01 1.89
N GLY A 488 2.78 -19.23 2.09
CA GLY A 488 1.91 -19.25 3.26
C GLY A 488 2.45 -18.48 4.47
N GLN A 489 3.58 -17.76 4.37
CA GLN A 489 4.20 -17.08 5.51
C GLN A 489 3.86 -15.59 5.60
N SER A 490 3.11 -15.04 4.65
CA SER A 490 2.82 -13.60 4.62
C SER A 490 1.82 -13.21 5.70
N PRO A 491 2.17 -12.27 6.60
CA PRO A 491 1.21 -11.65 7.51
C PRO A 491 0.03 -11.06 6.73
N THR A 492 -1.20 -11.52 7.01
CA THR A 492 -2.35 -11.16 6.19
C THR A 492 -3.44 -10.53 7.03
N LEU A 493 -3.94 -9.38 6.56
CA LEU A 493 -5.15 -8.74 7.07
C LEU A 493 -6.29 -8.94 6.08
N LEU A 494 -7.36 -9.60 6.52
CA LEU A 494 -8.58 -9.79 5.74
C LEU A 494 -9.72 -8.97 6.35
N THR A 495 -10.40 -8.18 5.52
CA THR A 495 -11.55 -7.35 5.91
C THR A 495 -12.76 -7.59 5.01
N GLY A 496 -13.95 -7.31 5.55
CA GLY A 496 -15.24 -7.40 4.87
C GLY A 496 -16.31 -6.62 5.64
N TYR A 497 -17.52 -6.56 5.09
CA TYR A 497 -18.67 -5.90 5.72
C TYR A 497 -19.95 -6.71 5.53
N GLY A 498 -20.54 -6.74 4.33
CA GLY A 498 -21.65 -7.64 3.98
C GLY A 498 -22.98 -7.32 4.67
N GLY A 499 -23.60 -6.20 4.30
CA GLY A 499 -24.92 -5.80 4.80
C GLY A 499 -25.36 -4.43 4.30
N TYR A 500 -26.65 -4.13 4.44
CA TYR A 500 -27.30 -2.84 4.13
C TYR A 500 -27.19 -2.39 2.67
N GLY A 501 -26.87 -3.31 1.74
CA GLY A 501 -26.57 -2.96 0.35
C GLY A 501 -25.29 -2.11 0.18
N ILE A 502 -24.43 -2.01 1.22
CA ILE A 502 -23.18 -1.25 1.16
C ILE A 502 -22.15 -2.01 0.31
N SER A 503 -21.63 -1.35 -0.72
CA SER A 503 -20.58 -1.91 -1.59
C SER A 503 -19.17 -1.50 -1.15
N LEU A 504 -18.27 -2.48 -0.96
CA LEU A 504 -16.86 -2.20 -0.68
C LEU A 504 -16.09 -1.93 -1.99
N GLN A 505 -16.13 -0.67 -2.43
CA GLN A 505 -15.47 -0.21 -3.66
C GLN A 505 -13.95 0.02 -3.46
N PRO A 506 -13.15 0.08 -4.55
CA PRO A 506 -11.76 0.52 -4.46
C PRO A 506 -11.60 1.86 -3.73
N SER A 507 -10.84 1.87 -2.64
CA SER A 507 -10.57 3.06 -1.84
C SER A 507 -9.09 3.17 -1.56
N PHE A 508 -8.54 4.38 -1.56
CA PHE A 508 -7.16 4.61 -1.18
C PHE A 508 -7.05 4.77 0.34
N ASP A 509 -6.13 4.04 0.95
CA ASP A 509 -5.82 4.16 2.37
C ASP A 509 -4.29 4.16 2.54
N PRO A 510 -3.68 5.31 2.87
CA PRO A 510 -2.23 5.42 3.01
C PRO A 510 -1.67 4.53 4.12
N ALA A 511 -2.47 4.15 5.13
CA ALA A 511 -2.03 3.27 6.20
C ALA A 511 -1.72 1.85 5.71
N ARG A 512 -2.26 1.42 4.57
CA ARG A 512 -1.92 0.10 3.99
C ARG A 512 -0.44 0.00 3.66
N ARG A 513 0.23 1.10 3.29
CA ARG A 513 1.67 1.09 3.00
C ARG A 513 2.49 0.55 4.15
N LEU A 514 2.12 0.88 5.39
CA LEU A 514 2.78 0.42 6.61
C LEU A 514 2.78 -1.11 6.72
N TRP A 515 1.70 -1.76 6.28
CA TRP A 515 1.58 -3.22 6.28
C TRP A 515 2.34 -3.85 5.11
N LEU A 516 2.17 -3.28 3.93
CA LEU A 516 2.76 -3.78 2.68
C LEU A 516 4.29 -3.72 2.71
N GLU A 517 4.87 -2.63 3.21
CA GLU A 517 6.34 -2.44 3.28
C GLU A 517 7.05 -3.40 4.24
N GLN A 518 6.29 -4.13 5.07
CA GLN A 518 6.75 -5.17 5.97
C GLN A 518 6.48 -6.58 5.44
N GLY A 519 6.14 -6.71 4.15
CA GLY A 519 5.86 -7.99 3.49
C GLY A 519 4.45 -8.53 3.75
N GLY A 520 3.53 -7.69 4.23
CA GLY A 520 2.16 -8.08 4.51
C GLY A 520 1.25 -8.11 3.27
N VAL A 521 0.15 -8.85 3.38
CA VAL A 521 -0.96 -8.91 2.42
C VAL A 521 -2.19 -8.24 3.04
N TRP A 522 -2.91 -7.44 2.25
CA TRP A 522 -4.19 -6.84 2.62
C TRP A 522 -5.29 -7.34 1.68
N ALA A 523 -6.34 -7.95 2.22
CA ALA A 523 -7.41 -8.57 1.44
C ALA A 523 -8.78 -7.98 1.79
N ILE A 524 -9.61 -7.70 0.79
CA ILE A 524 -10.94 -7.08 0.92
C ILE A 524 -11.97 -7.92 0.18
N ALA A 525 -12.91 -8.52 0.91
CA ALA A 525 -13.96 -9.38 0.39
C ALA A 525 -15.27 -8.63 0.11
N ASN A 526 -15.80 -8.76 -1.10
CA ASN A 526 -17.08 -8.19 -1.54
C ASN A 526 -18.21 -9.20 -1.28
N LEU A 527 -18.65 -9.29 -0.04
CA LEU A 527 -19.58 -10.33 0.46
C LEU A 527 -21.03 -10.05 0.04
N ARG A 528 -21.88 -11.10 0.03
CA ARG A 528 -23.35 -10.93 0.02
C ARG A 528 -23.81 -10.07 1.20
N GLY A 529 -25.02 -9.53 1.08
CA GLY A 529 -25.51 -8.46 1.95
C GLY A 529 -25.05 -7.06 1.49
N GLY A 530 -23.94 -6.97 0.75
CA GLY A 530 -23.55 -5.75 0.05
C GLY A 530 -24.36 -5.47 -1.22
N GLY A 531 -24.03 -4.38 -1.92
CA GLY A 531 -24.74 -3.92 -3.11
C GLY A 531 -24.03 -4.24 -4.44
N GLU A 532 -22.91 -4.98 -4.40
CA GLU A 532 -21.99 -5.12 -5.55
C GLU A 532 -22.64 -5.68 -6.81
N PHE A 533 -23.68 -6.51 -6.65
CA PHE A 533 -24.45 -7.13 -7.73
C PHE A 533 -25.97 -6.88 -7.64
N GLY A 534 -26.38 -5.82 -6.91
CA GLY A 534 -27.76 -5.33 -6.85
C GLY A 534 -28.60 -6.00 -5.76
N GLU A 535 -29.92 -5.81 -5.81
CA GLU A 535 -30.85 -6.29 -4.77
C GLU A 535 -30.73 -7.80 -4.47
N PRO A 536 -30.53 -8.70 -5.47
CA PRO A 536 -30.37 -10.12 -5.18
C PRO A 536 -29.14 -10.42 -4.32
N TRP A 537 -28.07 -9.63 -4.44
CA TRP A 537 -26.85 -9.79 -3.65
C TRP A 537 -27.04 -9.32 -2.20
N HIS A 538 -27.73 -8.19 -2.02
CA HIS A 538 -28.11 -7.68 -0.70
C HIS A 538 -29.08 -8.64 0.00
N HIS A 539 -30.17 -9.02 -0.67
CA HIS A 539 -31.19 -9.91 -0.11
C HIS A 539 -30.65 -11.31 0.25
N ALA A 540 -29.65 -11.79 -0.48
CA ALA A 540 -28.99 -13.07 -0.18
C ALA A 540 -28.11 -13.04 1.07
N GLY A 541 -27.93 -11.88 1.71
CA GLY A 541 -27.15 -11.72 2.95
C GLY A 541 -27.86 -10.89 4.02
N GLN A 542 -29.19 -10.82 4.02
CA GLN A 542 -29.99 -10.14 5.04
C GLN A 542 -31.01 -11.09 5.69
N LEU A 543 -31.61 -10.68 6.81
CA LEU A 543 -32.64 -11.42 7.54
C LEU A 543 -32.21 -12.88 7.80
N THR A 544 -33.05 -13.85 7.42
CA THR A 544 -32.80 -15.28 7.59
C THR A 544 -31.66 -15.83 6.71
N ASN A 545 -31.18 -15.06 5.73
CA ASN A 545 -30.05 -15.43 4.87
C ASN A 545 -28.70 -14.91 5.37
N LYS A 546 -28.64 -14.24 6.54
CA LYS A 546 -27.41 -13.58 7.01
C LYS A 546 -26.19 -14.53 7.15
N GLN A 547 -26.42 -15.82 7.36
CA GLN A 547 -25.35 -16.83 7.42
C GLN A 547 -24.50 -16.88 6.13
N ASN A 548 -25.08 -16.59 4.97
CA ASN A 548 -24.36 -16.56 3.70
C ASN A 548 -23.20 -15.56 3.71
N VAL A 549 -23.35 -14.43 4.42
CA VAL A 549 -22.29 -13.42 4.56
C VAL A 549 -21.08 -14.00 5.28
N PHE A 550 -21.32 -14.77 6.34
CA PHE A 550 -20.27 -15.41 7.12
C PHE A 550 -19.62 -16.54 6.33
N ASP A 551 -20.41 -17.36 5.63
CA ASP A 551 -19.92 -18.42 4.76
C ASP A 551 -19.04 -17.87 3.62
N ASP A 552 -19.43 -16.74 3.00
CA ASP A 552 -18.64 -16.04 1.98
C ASP A 552 -17.27 -15.60 2.52
N PHE A 553 -17.26 -15.00 3.72
CA PHE A 553 -16.04 -14.49 4.33
C PHE A 553 -15.08 -15.61 4.75
N LEU A 554 -15.63 -16.68 5.31
CA LEU A 554 -14.87 -17.88 5.67
C LEU A 554 -14.28 -18.56 4.42
N ALA A 555 -15.03 -18.63 3.32
CA ALA A 555 -14.51 -19.13 2.05
C ALA A 555 -13.35 -18.28 1.52
N CYS A 556 -13.41 -16.94 1.63
CA CYS A 556 -12.29 -16.07 1.29
C CYS A 556 -11.05 -16.32 2.16
N ALA A 557 -11.22 -16.52 3.47
CA ALA A 557 -10.13 -16.85 4.38
C ALA A 557 -9.46 -18.19 4.01
N GLU A 558 -10.27 -19.23 3.80
CA GLU A 558 -9.80 -20.56 3.38
C GLU A 558 -9.10 -20.51 2.02
N TRP A 559 -9.61 -19.70 1.08
CA TRP A 559 -8.97 -19.51 -0.22
C TRP A 559 -7.58 -18.89 -0.09
N LEU A 560 -7.42 -17.82 0.70
CA LEU A 560 -6.11 -17.19 0.94
C LEU A 560 -5.09 -18.17 1.53
N ILE A 561 -5.54 -19.04 2.44
CA ILE A 561 -4.71 -20.09 3.04
C ILE A 561 -4.34 -21.15 1.99
N SER A 562 -5.31 -21.69 1.27
CA SER A 562 -5.09 -22.75 0.28
C SER A 562 -4.26 -22.30 -0.93
N SER A 563 -4.33 -21.01 -1.28
CA SER A 563 -3.53 -20.37 -2.34
C SER A 563 -2.14 -19.92 -1.86
N ASN A 564 -1.73 -20.33 -0.65
CA ASN A 564 -0.43 -20.05 -0.05
C ASN A 564 -0.09 -18.56 0.07
N TYR A 565 -1.08 -17.66 0.14
CA TYR A 565 -0.80 -16.28 0.56
C TYR A 565 -0.40 -16.26 2.04
N THR A 566 -1.10 -17.03 2.85
CA THR A 566 -0.96 -17.05 4.31
C THR A 566 -1.26 -18.44 4.89
N ARG A 567 -1.24 -18.54 6.22
CA ARG A 567 -1.67 -19.70 7.02
C ARG A 567 -2.49 -19.21 8.21
N PRO A 568 -3.28 -20.05 8.89
CA PRO A 568 -4.05 -19.62 10.06
C PRO A 568 -3.25 -18.81 11.08
N GLU A 569 -2.01 -19.23 11.38
CA GLU A 569 -1.11 -18.57 12.32
C GLU A 569 -0.53 -17.22 11.86
N HIS A 570 -0.87 -16.78 10.64
CA HIS A 570 -0.47 -15.50 10.03
C HIS A 570 -1.67 -14.65 9.58
N LEU A 571 -2.90 -15.16 9.72
CA LEU A 571 -4.12 -14.49 9.26
C LEU A 571 -4.81 -13.77 10.43
N VAL A 572 -4.97 -12.46 10.30
CA VAL A 572 -5.78 -11.63 11.18
C VAL A 572 -6.97 -11.09 10.40
N ILE A 573 -8.16 -11.14 11.01
CA ILE A 573 -9.38 -10.58 10.42
C ILE A 573 -9.77 -9.29 11.13
N ARG A 574 -10.30 -8.32 10.38
CA ARG A 574 -10.70 -7.01 10.88
C ARG A 574 -12.04 -6.56 10.28
N GLY A 575 -12.90 -5.95 11.09
CA GLY A 575 -14.15 -5.34 10.63
C GLY A 575 -14.78 -4.43 11.68
N GLY A 576 -15.59 -3.47 11.22
CA GLY A 576 -16.26 -2.48 12.07
C GLY A 576 -17.78 -2.47 11.91
N SER A 577 -18.56 -2.15 12.94
CA SER A 577 -20.04 -2.10 12.91
C SER A 577 -20.65 -3.46 12.53
N ASN A 578 -21.44 -3.58 11.46
CA ASN A 578 -21.84 -4.90 10.91
C ASN A 578 -20.63 -5.75 10.45
N GLY A 579 -19.52 -5.12 10.05
CA GLY A 579 -18.24 -5.80 9.90
C GLY A 579 -17.69 -6.34 11.23
N GLY A 580 -18.00 -5.71 12.36
CA GLY A 580 -17.71 -6.23 13.70
C GLY A 580 -18.56 -7.46 14.04
N LEU A 581 -19.85 -7.45 13.67
CA LEU A 581 -20.70 -8.65 13.71
C LEU A 581 -20.09 -9.79 12.89
N LEU A 582 -19.69 -9.51 11.64
CA LEU A 582 -19.00 -10.46 10.78
C LEU A 582 -17.76 -11.07 11.46
N MET A 583 -16.92 -10.24 12.10
CA MET A 583 -15.76 -10.73 12.85
C MET A 583 -16.16 -11.64 14.02
N GLY A 584 -17.18 -11.26 14.78
CA GLY A 584 -17.70 -12.07 15.90
C GLY A 584 -18.28 -13.41 15.44
N ALA A 585 -19.00 -13.42 14.31
CA ALA A 585 -19.56 -14.64 13.73
C ALA A 585 -18.44 -15.55 13.21
N ALA A 586 -17.48 -15.01 12.46
CA ALA A 586 -16.31 -15.77 11.99
C ALA A 586 -15.50 -16.37 13.16
N LEU A 587 -15.25 -15.57 14.22
CA LEU A 587 -14.58 -15.98 15.45
C LEU A 587 -15.27 -17.16 16.13
N THR A 588 -16.59 -17.11 16.26
CA THR A 588 -17.36 -18.12 17.01
C THR A 588 -17.68 -19.36 16.20
N GLN A 589 -17.66 -19.27 14.87
CA GLN A 589 -17.89 -20.41 13.97
C GLN A 589 -16.60 -21.15 13.61
N ARG A 590 -15.51 -20.44 13.31
CA ARG A 590 -14.22 -20.99 12.85
C ARG A 590 -13.02 -20.31 13.53
N PRO A 591 -12.88 -20.41 14.86
CA PRO A 591 -11.75 -19.84 15.59
C PRO A 591 -10.40 -20.43 15.15
N ASP A 592 -10.39 -21.61 14.52
CA ASP A 592 -9.21 -22.32 14.03
C ASP A 592 -8.52 -21.65 12.82
N LEU A 593 -9.21 -20.77 12.10
CA LEU A 593 -8.69 -20.16 10.87
C LEU A 593 -7.83 -18.91 11.11
N PHE A 594 -7.79 -18.37 12.33
CA PHE A 594 -7.25 -17.04 12.58
C PHE A 594 -6.21 -17.05 13.70
N ALA A 595 -5.19 -16.21 13.57
CA ALA A 595 -4.24 -15.91 14.64
C ALA A 595 -4.75 -14.78 15.54
N GLY A 596 -5.55 -13.87 14.98
CA GLY A 596 -6.16 -12.77 15.70
C GLY A 596 -7.44 -12.24 15.04
N VAL A 597 -8.31 -11.63 15.85
CA VAL A 597 -9.57 -11.04 15.42
C VAL A 597 -9.69 -9.63 15.99
N ILE A 598 -9.97 -8.65 15.13
CA ILE A 598 -10.14 -7.25 15.51
C ILE A 598 -11.56 -6.82 15.13
N ALA A 599 -12.43 -6.64 16.13
CA ALA A 599 -13.81 -6.22 15.91
C ALA A 599 -14.03 -4.83 16.52
N GLN A 600 -14.29 -3.85 15.68
CA GLN A 600 -14.45 -2.45 16.08
C GLN A 600 -15.94 -2.10 16.12
N VAL A 601 -16.39 -1.43 17.19
CA VAL A 601 -17.78 -0.93 17.35
C VAL A 601 -18.84 -1.95 16.90
N GLY A 602 -18.65 -3.23 17.26
CA GLY A 602 -19.36 -4.36 16.66
C GLY A 602 -20.65 -4.76 17.37
N ILE A 603 -21.55 -5.42 16.63
CA ILE A 603 -22.84 -5.93 17.13
C ILE A 603 -22.69 -7.43 17.43
N PHE A 604 -22.82 -7.84 18.69
CA PHE A 604 -22.53 -9.23 19.10
C PHE A 604 -23.73 -9.96 19.74
N ASP A 605 -24.67 -9.21 20.31
CA ASP A 605 -25.89 -9.74 20.91
C ASP A 605 -27.07 -9.44 19.99
N MET A 606 -27.36 -10.39 19.10
CA MET A 606 -28.42 -10.21 18.10
C MET A 606 -29.82 -10.43 18.67
N LEU A 607 -29.95 -10.92 19.91
CA LEU A 607 -31.26 -11.09 20.55
C LEU A 607 -31.74 -9.83 21.26
N ARG A 608 -30.82 -8.91 21.52
CA ARG A 608 -31.09 -7.68 22.28
C ARG A 608 -30.75 -6.42 21.52
N VAL A 609 -30.06 -6.49 20.38
CA VAL A 609 -29.75 -5.31 19.55
C VAL A 609 -30.98 -4.44 19.29
N GLU A 610 -32.15 -5.03 19.00
CA GLU A 610 -33.39 -4.27 18.75
C GLU A 610 -33.95 -3.54 19.99
N ARG A 611 -33.37 -3.71 21.18
CA ARG A 611 -33.72 -2.94 22.38
C ARG A 611 -33.01 -1.58 22.43
N ASP A 612 -31.91 -1.42 21.69
CA ASP A 612 -31.22 -0.14 21.57
C ASP A 612 -31.93 0.75 20.52
N PRO A 613 -31.94 2.09 20.69
CA PRO A 613 -32.66 2.98 19.78
C PRO A 613 -32.34 2.76 18.30
N ASN A 614 -31.04 2.72 17.96
CA ASN A 614 -30.62 2.48 16.59
C ASN A 614 -30.83 1.02 16.14
N GLY A 615 -30.83 0.06 17.06
CA GLY A 615 -31.08 -1.34 16.73
C GLY A 615 -32.47 -1.61 16.17
N VAL A 616 -33.46 -0.76 16.47
CA VAL A 616 -34.80 -0.82 15.87
C VAL A 616 -34.75 -0.49 14.36
N PHE A 617 -33.93 0.49 13.95
CA PHE A 617 -33.74 0.85 12.53
C PHE A 617 -33.13 -0.32 11.74
N ASN A 618 -32.30 -1.12 12.40
CA ASN A 618 -31.63 -2.29 11.84
C ASN A 618 -32.53 -3.55 11.70
N THR A 619 -33.76 -3.53 12.23
CA THR A 619 -34.68 -4.69 12.16
C THR A 619 -35.08 -5.03 10.73
N THR A 620 -35.02 -4.07 9.81
CA THR A 620 -35.27 -4.28 8.38
C THR A 620 -34.10 -4.98 7.68
N GLU A 621 -32.89 -4.97 8.25
CA GLU A 621 -31.71 -5.71 7.77
C GLU A 621 -31.55 -7.07 8.48
N PHE A 622 -31.68 -7.12 9.81
CA PHE A 622 -31.39 -8.33 10.60
C PHE A 622 -32.63 -9.16 10.94
N GLY A 623 -33.80 -8.56 10.95
CA GLY A 623 -35.03 -9.13 11.48
C GLY A 623 -35.28 -8.73 12.93
N THR A 624 -36.33 -9.30 13.53
CA THR A 624 -36.76 -8.99 14.90
C THR A 624 -36.98 -10.25 15.71
N VAL A 625 -36.60 -10.27 16.99
CA VAL A 625 -36.84 -11.43 17.87
C VAL A 625 -38.32 -11.67 18.16
N GLN A 626 -39.20 -10.70 17.88
CA GLN A 626 -40.64 -10.88 17.98
C GLN A 626 -41.19 -11.84 16.93
N ASN A 627 -40.52 -11.96 15.78
CA ASN A 627 -40.84 -12.97 14.78
C ASN A 627 -40.05 -14.25 15.08
N ARG A 628 -40.73 -15.40 15.09
CA ARG A 628 -40.12 -16.69 15.48
C ARG A 628 -39.00 -17.14 14.54
N GLU A 629 -39.17 -16.99 13.22
CA GLU A 629 -38.16 -17.40 12.24
C GLU A 629 -36.94 -16.49 12.29
N HIS A 630 -37.17 -15.19 12.43
CA HIS A 630 -36.10 -14.20 12.64
C HIS A 630 -35.34 -14.48 13.94
N PHE A 631 -36.04 -14.74 15.06
CA PHE A 631 -35.42 -15.16 16.32
C PHE A 631 -34.52 -16.39 16.12
N GLN A 632 -35.02 -17.42 15.44
CA GLN A 632 -34.24 -18.64 15.19
C GLN A 632 -32.97 -18.34 14.39
N ALA A 633 -33.06 -17.52 13.34
CA ALA A 633 -31.91 -17.10 12.55
C ALA A 633 -30.91 -16.27 13.38
N LEU A 634 -31.38 -15.20 14.06
CA LEU A 634 -30.57 -14.33 14.92
C LEU A 634 -29.85 -15.14 16.00
N TYR A 635 -30.58 -16.03 16.67
CA TYR A 635 -30.00 -16.86 17.72
C TYR A 635 -28.94 -17.81 17.16
N ALA A 636 -29.14 -18.36 15.97
CA ALA A 636 -28.22 -19.33 15.37
C ALA A 636 -26.81 -18.76 15.15
N TYR A 637 -26.68 -17.48 14.79
CA TYR A 637 -25.38 -16.87 14.53
C TYR A 637 -24.90 -15.86 15.57
N SER A 638 -25.75 -15.37 16.48
CA SER A 638 -25.39 -14.31 17.44
C SER A 638 -24.07 -14.60 18.15
N PRO A 639 -23.00 -13.79 17.92
CA PRO A 639 -21.67 -14.09 18.43
C PRO A 639 -21.64 -14.31 19.94
N TYR A 640 -22.28 -13.44 20.72
CA TYR A 640 -22.34 -13.53 22.19
C TYR A 640 -22.88 -14.88 22.66
N HIS A 641 -23.93 -15.39 22.01
CA HIS A 641 -24.58 -16.66 22.36
C HIS A 641 -23.87 -17.89 21.80
N ARG A 642 -22.95 -17.71 20.86
CA ARG A 642 -22.20 -18.81 20.21
C ARG A 642 -20.79 -18.98 20.75
N VAL A 643 -20.41 -18.21 21.78
CA VAL A 643 -19.20 -18.47 22.56
C VAL A 643 -19.33 -19.78 23.35
N ARG A 644 -18.37 -20.68 23.19
CA ARG A 644 -18.34 -22.01 23.81
C ARG A 644 -17.21 -22.13 24.81
N ASP A 645 -17.51 -22.62 26.00
CA ASP A 645 -16.51 -22.84 27.06
C ASP A 645 -15.47 -23.90 26.64
N GLY A 646 -14.23 -23.73 27.10
CA GLY A 646 -13.11 -24.61 26.75
C GLY A 646 -12.60 -24.49 25.30
N THR A 647 -13.21 -23.63 24.47
CA THR A 647 -12.73 -23.36 23.11
C THR A 647 -11.48 -22.48 23.15
N LYS A 648 -10.46 -22.87 22.38
CA LYS A 648 -9.23 -22.09 22.20
C LYS A 648 -9.47 -20.98 21.17
N TYR A 649 -10.04 -19.87 21.61
CA TYR A 649 -10.20 -18.70 20.76
C TYR A 649 -8.85 -18.07 20.41
N PRO A 650 -8.69 -17.49 19.21
CA PRO A 650 -7.52 -16.68 18.86
C PRO A 650 -7.45 -15.42 19.70
N ALA A 651 -6.38 -14.63 19.53
CA ALA A 651 -6.29 -13.33 20.18
C ALA A 651 -7.42 -12.41 19.68
N VAL A 652 -8.08 -11.67 20.57
CA VAL A 652 -9.19 -10.78 20.23
C VAL A 652 -8.91 -9.37 20.73
N LEU A 653 -9.09 -8.38 19.85
CA LEU A 653 -9.14 -6.96 20.20
C LEU A 653 -10.53 -6.42 19.84
N LEU A 654 -11.29 -6.06 20.87
CA LEU A 654 -12.56 -5.33 20.72
C LEU A 654 -12.28 -3.84 20.95
N THR A 655 -12.70 -2.98 20.02
CA THR A 655 -12.66 -1.53 20.22
C THR A 655 -14.06 -0.93 20.24
N THR A 656 -14.29 0.08 21.06
CA THR A 656 -15.56 0.83 21.09
C THR A 656 -15.35 2.25 21.63
N GLY A 657 -16.27 3.16 21.31
CA GLY A 657 -16.34 4.50 21.89
C GLY A 657 -17.37 4.55 23.00
N TRP A 658 -17.06 5.19 24.14
CA TRP A 658 -17.99 5.33 25.25
C TRP A 658 -19.28 6.07 24.85
N HIS A 659 -19.19 6.98 23.89
CA HIS A 659 -20.30 7.80 23.41
C HIS A 659 -20.92 7.26 22.09
N ASP A 660 -20.70 5.98 21.76
CA ASP A 660 -21.24 5.39 20.53
C ASP A 660 -22.78 5.24 20.63
N GLY A 661 -23.50 6.16 19.98
CA GLY A 661 -24.95 6.13 19.89
C GLY A 661 -25.50 5.26 18.75
N ARG A 662 -24.64 4.77 17.84
CA ARG A 662 -25.04 3.92 16.70
C ARG A 662 -25.05 2.45 17.08
N VAL A 663 -24.00 2.00 17.77
CA VAL A 663 -23.88 0.64 18.29
C VAL A 663 -23.55 0.72 19.77
N ASN A 664 -24.48 0.28 20.62
CA ASN A 664 -24.31 0.36 22.07
C ASN A 664 -23.02 -0.37 22.51
N PRO A 665 -22.09 0.30 23.23
CA PRO A 665 -20.85 -0.30 23.73
C PRO A 665 -21.07 -1.54 24.60
N ALA A 666 -22.28 -1.75 25.13
CA ALA A 666 -22.71 -2.97 25.81
C ALA A 666 -22.40 -4.24 25.02
N HIS A 667 -22.53 -4.22 23.69
CA HIS A 667 -22.19 -5.36 22.85
C HIS A 667 -20.73 -5.79 23.06
N SER A 668 -19.79 -4.84 22.95
CA SER A 668 -18.36 -5.12 23.14
C SER A 668 -18.04 -5.53 24.59
N ARG A 669 -18.67 -4.88 25.59
CA ARG A 669 -18.49 -5.20 27.01
C ARG A 669 -18.91 -6.65 27.31
N LYS A 670 -20.12 -7.04 26.89
CA LYS A 670 -20.65 -8.40 27.07
C LYS A 670 -19.85 -9.44 26.30
N MET A 671 -19.45 -9.15 25.06
CA MET A 671 -18.64 -10.07 24.26
C MET A 671 -17.25 -10.31 24.90
N ALA A 672 -16.59 -9.24 25.38
CA ALA A 672 -15.32 -9.35 26.11
C ALA A 672 -15.48 -10.24 27.36
N ALA A 673 -16.46 -9.94 28.20
CA ALA A 673 -16.75 -10.71 29.41
C ALA A 673 -17.01 -12.19 29.11
N ARG A 674 -17.81 -12.48 28.07
CA ARG A 674 -18.16 -13.84 27.70
C ARG A 674 -16.97 -14.64 27.17
N LEU A 675 -16.13 -14.03 26.34
CA LEU A 675 -14.90 -14.65 25.83
C LEU A 675 -13.89 -14.88 26.96
N GLN A 676 -13.67 -13.91 27.84
CA GLN A 676 -12.76 -14.03 28.99
C GLN A 676 -13.21 -15.13 29.95
N ALA A 677 -14.53 -15.34 30.11
CA ALA A 677 -15.08 -16.40 30.95
C ALA A 677 -14.87 -17.84 30.41
N THR A 678 -14.44 -18.01 29.14
CA THR A 678 -14.23 -19.36 28.55
C THR A 678 -12.98 -20.07 29.06
N GLY A 679 -12.05 -19.34 29.69
CA GLY A 679 -10.72 -19.84 30.05
C GLY A 679 -9.72 -19.88 28.89
N THR A 680 -9.99 -19.20 27.77
CA THR A 680 -9.01 -19.08 26.67
C THR A 680 -7.71 -18.42 27.16
N THR A 681 -6.58 -18.90 26.65
CA THR A 681 -5.25 -18.39 27.04
C THR A 681 -4.74 -17.28 26.13
N ALA A 682 -5.33 -17.11 24.95
CA ALA A 682 -5.02 -15.99 24.06
C ALA A 682 -5.61 -14.68 24.63
N PRO A 683 -4.96 -13.52 24.44
CA PRO A 683 -5.46 -12.27 24.99
C PRO A 683 -6.82 -11.89 24.39
N VAL A 684 -7.76 -11.51 25.24
CA VAL A 684 -9.05 -10.92 24.86
C VAL A 684 -9.12 -9.54 25.49
N LEU A 685 -8.95 -8.52 24.67
CA LEU A 685 -8.79 -7.13 25.09
C LEU A 685 -10.02 -6.30 24.71
N LEU A 686 -10.46 -5.44 25.62
CA LEU A 686 -11.46 -4.40 25.36
C LEU A 686 -10.79 -3.04 25.49
N ARG A 687 -10.62 -2.35 24.36
CA ARG A 687 -10.14 -0.97 24.30
C ARG A 687 -11.34 -0.03 24.15
N THR A 688 -11.62 0.76 25.18
CA THR A 688 -12.70 1.75 25.17
C THR A 688 -12.13 3.16 25.15
N SER A 689 -12.49 3.93 24.14
CA SER A 689 -12.19 5.35 24.07
C SER A 689 -13.28 6.16 24.75
N PHE A 690 -12.92 6.97 25.76
CA PHE A 690 -13.87 7.83 26.48
C PHE A 690 -14.10 9.19 25.81
N THR A 691 -13.54 9.41 24.61
CA THR A 691 -13.61 10.69 23.89
C THR A 691 -14.23 10.57 22.50
N THR A 692 -14.63 9.35 22.10
CA THR A 692 -15.14 9.07 20.75
C THR A 692 -16.48 8.33 20.82
N GLY A 693 -17.26 8.45 19.74
CA GLY A 693 -18.44 7.64 19.47
C GLY A 693 -18.14 6.52 18.46
N HIS A 694 -19.00 6.36 17.46
CA HIS A 694 -18.90 5.28 16.46
C HIS A 694 -17.67 5.37 15.54
N GLY A 695 -17.15 6.58 15.32
CA GLY A 695 -15.96 6.86 14.52
C GLY A 695 -16.07 8.13 13.67
N ILE A 696 -17.30 8.50 13.26
CA ILE A 696 -17.59 9.76 12.58
C ILE A 696 -17.22 10.93 13.50
N GLY A 697 -16.60 11.96 12.92
CA GLY A 697 -16.19 13.14 13.68
C GLY A 697 -15.05 12.90 14.69
N SER A 698 -14.39 11.73 14.71
CA SER A 698 -13.27 11.50 15.63
C SER A 698 -12.04 12.33 15.26
N ALA A 699 -11.41 12.93 16.28
CA ALA A 699 -10.21 13.74 16.13
C ALA A 699 -9.08 12.95 15.42
N PHE A 700 -8.25 13.65 14.63
CA PHE A 700 -7.11 13.04 13.93
C PHE A 700 -6.18 12.24 14.86
N ASN A 701 -5.86 12.78 16.04
CA ASN A 701 -5.00 12.09 16.99
C ASN A 701 -5.62 10.80 17.56
N ASP A 702 -6.92 10.81 17.85
CA ASP A 702 -7.63 9.63 18.34
C ASP A 702 -7.65 8.53 17.26
N ARG A 703 -7.86 8.91 15.98
CA ARG A 703 -7.78 8.01 14.83
C ARG A 703 -6.39 7.39 14.67
N VAL A 704 -5.33 8.19 14.80
CA VAL A 704 -3.93 7.71 14.75
C VAL A 704 -3.67 6.72 15.89
N ALA A 705 -4.07 7.06 17.12
CA ALA A 705 -3.84 6.23 18.29
C ALA A 705 -4.55 4.88 18.18
N GLU A 706 -5.82 4.87 17.77
CA GLU A 706 -6.57 3.62 17.57
C GLU A 706 -5.96 2.77 16.45
N LEU A 707 -5.62 3.38 15.31
CA LEU A 707 -5.05 2.63 14.19
C LEU A 707 -3.66 2.08 14.51
N ALA A 708 -2.85 2.79 15.30
CA ALA A 708 -1.58 2.28 15.81
C ALA A 708 -1.78 1.05 16.72
N ASP A 709 -2.76 1.09 17.63
CA ASP A 709 -3.09 -0.05 18.49
C ASP A 709 -3.58 -1.26 17.67
N VAL A 710 -4.50 -1.02 16.71
CA VAL A 710 -5.05 -2.05 15.83
C VAL A 710 -3.97 -2.72 14.97
N LEU A 711 -3.09 -1.93 14.34
CA LEU A 711 -2.04 -2.45 13.46
C LEU A 711 -0.89 -3.10 14.25
N ALA A 712 -0.58 -2.62 15.45
CA ALA A 712 0.39 -3.28 16.33
C ALA A 712 -0.13 -4.63 16.82
N PHE A 713 -1.39 -4.70 17.25
CA PHE A 713 -2.03 -5.97 17.61
C PHE A 713 -2.06 -6.94 16.43
N ALA A 714 -2.46 -6.46 15.25
CA ALA A 714 -2.42 -7.25 14.03
C ALA A 714 -1.02 -7.80 13.73
N ALA A 715 0.00 -6.93 13.72
CA ALA A 715 1.39 -7.31 13.45
C ALA A 715 1.89 -8.38 14.43
N ARG A 716 1.61 -8.19 15.73
CA ARG A 716 1.97 -9.13 16.78
C ARG A 716 1.41 -10.53 16.52
N HIS A 717 0.11 -10.61 16.24
CA HIS A 717 -0.60 -11.88 16.15
C HIS A 717 -0.47 -12.55 14.78
N SER A 718 -0.24 -11.80 13.71
CA SER A 718 0.14 -12.36 12.40
C SER A 718 1.62 -12.77 12.32
N LYS A 719 2.37 -12.68 13.44
CA LYS A 719 3.82 -12.91 13.54
C LYS A 719 4.64 -12.03 12.58
N MET A 720 4.16 -10.83 12.28
CA MET A 720 4.92 -9.85 11.52
C MET A 720 6.10 -9.39 12.37
N LYS A 721 7.32 -9.59 11.85
CA LYS A 721 8.52 -9.00 12.43
C LYS A 721 8.63 -7.56 11.93
N TYR A 722 7.93 -6.64 12.58
CA TYR A 722 7.92 -5.23 12.17
C TYR A 722 9.33 -4.62 12.32
N SER A 723 9.84 -4.03 11.25
CA SER A 723 11.20 -3.48 11.17
C SER A 723 11.18 -1.96 11.03
N ALA A 724 12.09 -1.29 11.74
CA ALA A 724 12.38 0.12 11.54
C ALA A 724 13.34 0.38 10.35
N ILE A 725 13.82 -0.70 9.72
CA ILE A 725 14.67 -0.65 8.55
C ILE A 725 13.78 -0.69 7.32
N LEU A 726 13.78 0.38 6.53
CA LEU A 726 13.00 0.48 5.31
C LEU A 726 13.71 -0.22 4.13
N ARG A 727 15.03 0.00 3.97
CA ARG A 727 15.86 -0.63 2.91
C ARG A 727 17.20 -1.10 3.46
N GLY A 728 17.73 -2.16 2.86
CA GLY A 728 18.81 -2.93 3.46
C GLY A 728 18.31 -3.74 4.69
N PRO A 729 19.14 -3.94 5.72
CA PRO A 729 20.55 -3.63 5.74
C PRO A 729 21.31 -4.53 4.75
N TRP A 730 22.51 -4.13 4.36
CA TRP A 730 23.37 -4.95 3.52
C TRP A 730 24.83 -4.67 3.83
N SER A 731 25.62 -5.75 3.82
CA SER A 731 27.04 -5.73 4.15
C SER A 731 27.89 -5.62 2.89
N GLY A 732 29.02 -4.94 3.00
CA GLY A 732 30.03 -4.87 1.96
C GLY A 732 31.34 -4.33 2.54
N ALA A 733 32.32 -4.13 1.67
CA ALA A 733 33.66 -3.71 2.07
C ALA A 733 34.25 -4.54 3.22
N VAL A 734 33.95 -5.85 3.22
CA VAL A 734 34.44 -6.79 4.22
C VAL A 734 35.94 -6.94 4.03
N THR A 735 36.70 -6.94 5.13
CA THR A 735 38.14 -7.20 5.10
C THR A 735 38.46 -8.38 6.00
N THR A 736 39.74 -8.61 6.25
CA THR A 736 40.18 -9.59 7.27
C THR A 736 39.69 -9.26 8.67
N THR A 737 39.38 -7.99 8.98
CA THR A 737 39.06 -7.56 10.34
C THR A 737 37.94 -6.53 10.44
N SER A 738 37.23 -6.22 9.35
CA SER A 738 36.20 -5.19 9.36
C SER A 738 35.08 -5.45 8.35
N VAL A 739 33.97 -4.73 8.54
CA VAL A 739 32.81 -4.72 7.65
C VAL A 739 32.17 -3.32 7.64
N TRP A 740 31.55 -2.96 6.51
CA TRP A 740 30.59 -1.88 6.44
C TRP A 740 29.18 -2.43 6.24
N VAL A 741 28.23 -1.86 6.97
CA VAL A 741 26.79 -2.12 6.80
C VAL A 741 26.08 -0.80 6.59
N LYS A 742 25.21 -0.75 5.59
CA LYS A 742 24.35 0.41 5.32
C LYS A 742 22.89 0.03 5.39
N ALA A 743 22.05 0.97 5.78
CA ALA A 743 20.61 0.79 5.82
C ALA A 743 19.89 2.13 5.71
N ARG A 744 18.67 2.11 5.18
CA ARG A 744 17.74 3.24 5.24
C ARG A 744 16.73 2.96 6.36
N LEU A 745 16.58 3.90 7.29
CA LEU A 745 15.62 3.80 8.38
C LEU A 745 14.30 4.49 8.02
N LEU A 746 13.22 4.16 8.74
CA LEU A 746 11.88 4.71 8.50
C LEU A 746 11.81 6.23 8.68
N ASP A 747 12.58 6.79 9.61
CA ASP A 747 12.47 8.21 9.97
C ASP A 747 13.82 8.92 10.07
N ASP A 748 13.76 10.24 10.02
CA ASP A 748 14.82 11.17 10.36
C ASP A 748 15.13 11.11 11.86
N GLY A 749 16.39 11.32 12.23
CA GLY A 749 16.81 11.41 13.63
C GLY A 749 16.89 10.09 14.40
N MET A 750 16.56 8.94 13.81
CA MET A 750 16.71 7.62 14.44
C MET A 750 18.20 7.29 14.62
N VAL A 751 18.56 6.74 15.77
CA VAL A 751 19.95 6.36 16.08
C VAL A 751 20.11 4.85 15.91
N ALA A 752 21.03 4.44 15.05
CA ALA A 752 21.33 3.02 14.83
C ALA A 752 22.78 2.69 15.17
N ARG A 753 23.01 1.49 15.72
CA ARG A 753 24.34 0.87 15.79
C ARG A 753 24.30 -0.57 15.26
N LEU A 754 25.39 -0.99 14.64
CA LEU A 754 25.54 -2.35 14.14
C LEU A 754 25.82 -3.28 15.32
N VAL A 755 25.07 -4.38 15.38
CA VAL A 755 25.22 -5.45 16.36
C VAL A 755 25.70 -6.69 15.62
N VAL A 756 26.86 -7.21 15.98
CA VAL A 756 27.49 -8.35 15.31
C VAL A 756 27.75 -9.46 16.33
N SER A 757 27.41 -10.70 16.01
CA SER A 757 27.72 -11.86 16.84
C SER A 757 28.10 -13.08 15.99
N ARG A 758 28.85 -14.01 16.57
CA ARG A 758 29.09 -15.33 15.97
C ARG A 758 27.91 -16.28 16.17
N GLN A 759 26.94 -15.89 17.00
CA GLN A 759 25.74 -16.66 17.29
C GLN A 759 24.50 -15.97 16.69
N PRO A 760 23.56 -16.73 16.09
CA PRO A 760 22.38 -16.17 15.44
C PRO A 760 21.37 -15.55 16.41
N ASP A 761 21.48 -15.85 17.71
CA ASP A 761 20.69 -15.26 18.79
C ASP A 761 21.27 -13.95 19.33
N PHE A 762 22.38 -13.47 18.75
CA PHE A 762 23.11 -12.28 19.17
C PHE A 762 23.67 -12.32 20.60
N SER A 763 23.91 -13.50 21.16
CA SER A 763 24.66 -13.64 22.41
C SER A 763 26.12 -13.15 22.23
N ASN A 764 26.70 -12.53 23.26
CA ASN A 764 28.03 -11.90 23.25
C ASN A 764 28.29 -10.95 22.05
N PRO A 765 27.43 -9.93 21.85
CA PRO A 765 27.52 -9.08 20.68
C PRO A 765 28.70 -8.09 20.75
N ILE A 766 29.17 -7.69 19.58
CA ILE A 766 30.11 -6.59 19.35
C ILE A 766 29.32 -5.45 18.70
N PHE A 767 29.54 -4.23 19.17
CA PHE A 767 28.81 -3.04 18.72
C PHE A 767 29.70 -2.10 17.93
N SER A 768 29.17 -1.51 16.85
CA SER A 768 29.79 -0.34 16.23
C SER A 768 29.55 0.93 17.03
N ASN A 769 30.25 2.00 16.66
CA ASN A 769 29.78 3.34 16.97
C ASN A 769 28.40 3.59 16.33
N PRO A 770 27.52 4.38 16.96
CA PRO A 770 26.23 4.71 16.40
C PRO A 770 26.35 5.73 15.24
N ASP A 771 25.39 5.69 14.32
CA ASP A 771 25.10 6.74 13.34
C ASP A 771 23.62 7.15 13.45
N ARG A 772 23.28 8.31 12.90
CA ARG A 772 21.94 8.89 12.94
C ARG A 772 21.40 9.08 11.54
N SER A 773 20.18 8.62 11.28
CA SER A 773 19.49 8.88 10.02
C SER A 773 19.22 10.38 9.87
N ARG A 774 19.37 10.92 8.65
CA ARG A 774 19.15 12.34 8.36
C ARG A 774 18.26 12.53 7.13
N ARG A 775 17.28 13.43 7.18
CA ARG A 775 16.42 13.66 6.00
C ARG A 775 17.21 14.06 4.73
N ASN A 776 18.28 14.85 4.89
CA ASN A 776 19.10 15.30 3.76
C ASN A 776 19.91 14.15 3.08
N ASN A 777 20.21 13.08 3.81
CA ASN A 777 20.84 11.85 3.29
C ASN A 777 19.84 10.71 3.11
N HIS A 778 18.54 11.03 2.99
CA HIS A 778 17.48 10.06 2.73
C HIS A 778 17.29 9.02 3.85
N ASN A 779 17.57 9.42 5.09
CA ASN A 779 17.49 8.58 6.28
C ASN A 779 18.44 7.38 6.26
N LEU A 780 19.56 7.49 5.56
CA LEU A 780 20.59 6.45 5.50
C LEU A 780 21.50 6.52 6.73
N VAL A 781 21.88 5.35 7.22
CA VAL A 781 22.94 5.15 8.22
C VAL A 781 24.07 4.33 7.63
N SER A 782 25.30 4.65 7.99
CA SER A 782 26.51 3.98 7.54
C SER A 782 27.35 3.54 8.73
N LEU A 783 27.41 2.23 8.96
CA LEU A 783 27.93 1.65 10.19
C LEU A 783 29.16 0.80 9.87
N GLN A 784 30.27 1.09 10.55
CA GLN A 784 31.51 0.34 10.41
C GLN A 784 31.83 -0.38 11.71
N LEU A 785 32.26 -1.64 11.59
CA LEU A 785 32.86 -2.38 12.69
C LEU A 785 34.23 -2.89 12.28
N SER A 786 35.21 -2.77 13.17
CA SER A 786 36.59 -3.21 13.00
C SER A 786 36.99 -4.17 14.12
N GLN A 787 38.24 -4.65 14.10
CA GLN A 787 38.78 -5.59 15.09
C GLN A 787 38.04 -6.94 15.13
N LEU A 788 37.42 -7.34 14.03
CA LEU A 788 36.85 -8.67 13.86
C LEU A 788 37.94 -9.72 13.66
N ILE A 789 37.61 -10.97 13.97
CA ILE A 789 38.53 -12.10 13.82
C ILE A 789 38.58 -12.47 12.33
N PRO A 790 39.76 -12.68 11.72
CA PRO A 790 39.88 -13.17 10.35
C PRO A 790 39.18 -14.51 10.13
N ASP A 791 38.73 -14.73 8.91
CA ASP A 791 38.11 -15.98 8.45
C ASP A 791 36.96 -16.51 9.33
N THR A 792 36.14 -15.60 9.88
CA THR A 792 35.10 -15.92 10.86
C THR A 792 33.73 -15.49 10.36
N SER A 793 32.76 -16.40 10.47
CA SER A 793 31.35 -16.11 10.16
C SER A 793 30.66 -15.35 11.28
N TYR A 794 29.87 -14.36 10.90
CA TYR A 794 29.11 -13.50 11.80
C TYR A 794 27.68 -13.31 11.29
N PHE A 795 26.76 -13.17 12.24
CA PHE A 795 25.43 -12.63 12.05
C PHE A 795 25.43 -11.15 12.45
N TYR A 796 24.61 -10.35 11.77
CA TYR A 796 24.46 -8.93 12.09
C TYR A 796 23.00 -8.48 12.08
N ALA A 797 22.72 -7.49 12.92
CA ALA A 797 21.45 -6.79 13.04
C ALA A 797 21.71 -5.31 13.39
N LEU A 798 20.65 -4.49 13.40
CA LEU A 798 20.76 -3.11 13.87
C LEU A 798 20.02 -2.95 15.19
N GLU A 799 20.65 -2.29 16.16
CA GLU A 799 19.92 -1.72 17.28
C GLU A 799 19.54 -0.29 16.93
N ILE A 800 18.24 0.02 16.98
CA ILE A 800 17.66 1.30 16.56
C ILE A 800 16.87 1.89 17.72
N ASP A 801 17.20 3.12 18.12
CA ASP A 801 16.63 3.82 19.28
C ASP A 801 16.64 2.94 20.56
N GLY A 802 17.71 2.15 20.74
CA GLY A 802 17.91 1.26 21.90
C GLY A 802 17.23 -0.10 21.78
N ARG A 803 16.56 -0.42 20.66
CA ARG A 803 15.91 -1.72 20.42
C ARG A 803 16.60 -2.49 19.31
N LEU A 804 16.95 -3.75 19.57
CA LEU A 804 17.47 -4.66 18.55
C LEU A 804 16.37 -5.04 17.54
N ASP A 805 16.59 -4.72 16.27
CA ASP A 805 15.74 -5.12 15.15
C ASP A 805 16.27 -6.43 14.55
N THR A 806 15.60 -7.54 14.88
CA THR A 806 15.90 -8.87 14.36
C THR A 806 15.00 -9.28 13.19
N ALA A 807 14.22 -8.35 12.64
CA ALA A 807 13.37 -8.64 11.48
C ALA A 807 14.20 -8.78 10.20
N ARG A 808 15.30 -8.02 10.11
CA ARG A 808 16.19 -7.98 8.94
C ARG A 808 17.63 -8.26 9.34
N THR A 809 17.87 -9.46 9.84
CA THR A 809 19.23 -9.96 10.15
C THR A 809 19.97 -10.36 8.89
N GLY A 810 21.28 -10.14 8.85
CA GLY A 810 22.15 -10.63 7.79
C GLY A 810 23.32 -11.44 8.32
N GLN A 811 24.17 -11.85 7.40
CA GLN A 811 25.40 -12.60 7.71
C GLN A 811 26.54 -12.18 6.79
N PHE A 812 27.78 -12.37 7.27
CA PHE A 812 28.98 -12.25 6.47
C PHE A 812 30.10 -13.12 7.07
N ARG A 813 31.16 -13.37 6.31
CA ARG A 813 32.40 -13.97 6.81
C ARG A 813 33.55 -13.03 6.51
N THR A 814 34.34 -12.68 7.53
CA THR A 814 35.57 -11.89 7.34
C THR A 814 36.56 -12.66 6.48
N PHE A 815 37.40 -11.94 5.74
CA PHE A 815 38.30 -12.59 4.80
C PHE A 815 39.49 -13.29 5.51
N PRO A 816 40.01 -14.38 4.92
CA PRO A 816 41.24 -14.99 5.40
C PRO A 816 42.44 -14.08 5.14
N ALA A 817 43.42 -14.08 6.06
CA ALA A 817 44.64 -13.28 5.94
C ALA A 817 45.79 -14.00 5.19
N GLY A 818 45.65 -15.30 4.93
CA GLY A 818 46.68 -16.16 4.34
C GLY A 818 46.13 -17.11 3.26
N PRO A 819 46.85 -18.20 2.94
CA PRO A 819 46.37 -19.20 1.98
C PRO A 819 44.99 -19.73 2.37
N ALA A 820 44.03 -19.66 1.44
CA ALA A 820 42.66 -20.10 1.69
C ALA A 820 41.90 -20.33 0.39
N SER A 821 41.01 -21.32 0.40
CA SER A 821 40.08 -21.60 -0.68
C SER A 821 38.72 -20.95 -0.42
N PHE A 822 38.14 -20.35 -1.44
CA PHE A 822 36.85 -19.66 -1.34
C PHE A 822 36.13 -19.62 -2.69
N THR A 823 34.83 -19.34 -2.64
CA THR A 823 34.01 -19.09 -3.82
C THR A 823 33.56 -17.64 -3.81
N ILE A 824 33.64 -16.95 -4.94
CA ILE A 824 32.89 -15.71 -5.16
C ILE A 824 31.84 -15.93 -6.24
N ALA A 825 30.75 -15.17 -6.16
CA ALA A 825 29.76 -15.09 -7.21
C ALA A 825 29.81 -13.72 -7.87
N TRP A 826 29.48 -13.65 -9.16
CA TRP A 826 29.28 -12.37 -9.81
C TRP A 826 28.18 -12.45 -10.87
N GLY A 827 27.58 -11.30 -11.14
CA GLY A 827 26.52 -11.13 -12.11
C GLY A 827 26.37 -9.66 -12.48
N THR A 828 25.50 -9.40 -13.44
CA THR A 828 25.27 -8.06 -13.99
C THR A 828 23.85 -7.98 -14.52
N CYS A 829 23.40 -6.81 -14.92
CA CYS A 829 22.25 -6.68 -15.81
C CYS A 829 20.96 -7.27 -15.21
N ALA A 830 20.52 -6.74 -14.07
CA ALA A 830 19.26 -7.13 -13.43
C ALA A 830 18.13 -6.17 -13.79
N LYS A 831 16.91 -6.67 -13.99
CA LYS A 831 15.73 -5.80 -14.08
C LYS A 831 15.59 -4.99 -12.79
N THR A 832 15.16 -3.73 -12.89
CA THR A 832 14.99 -2.86 -11.72
C THR A 832 13.90 -3.40 -10.79
N GLY A 833 14.31 -3.89 -9.61
CA GLY A 833 13.42 -4.57 -8.67
C GLY A 833 13.08 -6.00 -9.09
N SER A 834 14.05 -6.71 -9.69
CA SER A 834 13.89 -8.09 -10.15
C SER A 834 13.56 -9.05 -9.03
N THR A 835 12.64 -9.98 -9.29
CA THR A 835 12.23 -11.04 -8.36
C THR A 835 12.67 -12.42 -8.84
N SER A 836 13.68 -12.48 -9.72
CA SER A 836 14.19 -13.73 -10.32
C SER A 836 14.77 -14.68 -9.27
N ASP A 837 14.60 -15.99 -9.47
CA ASP A 837 15.17 -17.02 -8.60
C ASP A 837 16.71 -17.09 -8.66
N VAL A 838 17.33 -16.41 -9.63
CA VAL A 838 18.79 -16.34 -9.76
C VAL A 838 19.47 -15.83 -8.48
N PHE A 839 18.87 -14.86 -7.79
CA PHE A 839 19.44 -14.26 -6.58
C PHE A 839 19.46 -15.26 -5.42
N ASP A 840 18.43 -16.11 -5.35
CA ASP A 840 18.39 -17.21 -4.39
C ASP A 840 19.43 -18.27 -4.73
N ARG A 841 19.54 -18.68 -6.00
CA ARG A 841 20.55 -19.66 -6.41
C ARG A 841 21.96 -19.18 -6.06
N ILE A 842 22.27 -17.91 -6.31
CA ILE A 842 23.56 -17.31 -5.89
C ILE A 842 23.75 -17.44 -4.38
N ARG A 843 22.74 -17.09 -3.57
CA ARG A 843 22.81 -17.15 -2.11
C ARG A 843 23.01 -18.59 -1.59
N GLU A 844 22.38 -19.56 -2.23
CA GLU A 844 22.48 -20.99 -1.86
C GLU A 844 23.88 -21.57 -2.06
N HIS A 845 24.69 -21.03 -2.98
CA HIS A 845 26.11 -21.37 -3.11
C HIS A 845 27.00 -20.83 -1.99
N GLN A 846 26.44 -20.01 -1.09
CA GLN A 846 27.13 -19.39 0.04
C GLN A 846 28.47 -18.73 -0.36
N PRO A 847 28.54 -17.93 -1.44
CA PRO A 847 29.77 -17.27 -1.83
C PRO A 847 30.27 -16.33 -0.73
N LEU A 848 31.59 -16.18 -0.62
CA LEU A 848 32.22 -15.28 0.33
C LEU A 848 31.93 -13.80 -0.01
N LEU A 849 31.70 -13.52 -1.28
CA LEU A 849 31.43 -12.19 -1.83
C LEU A 849 30.57 -12.32 -3.10
N PHE A 850 29.58 -11.44 -3.25
CA PHE A 850 28.88 -11.21 -4.51
C PHE A 850 29.38 -9.91 -5.15
N ILE A 851 29.78 -9.99 -6.41
CA ILE A 851 30.24 -8.85 -7.18
C ILE A 851 29.18 -8.52 -8.24
N ASN A 852 28.59 -7.33 -8.15
CA ASN A 852 27.79 -6.79 -9.23
C ASN A 852 28.73 -6.08 -10.23
N ALA A 853 28.75 -6.57 -11.47
CA ALA A 853 29.62 -6.09 -12.54
C ALA A 853 29.01 -4.97 -13.40
N GLY A 854 27.90 -4.37 -12.97
CA GLY A 854 27.22 -3.30 -13.69
C GLY A 854 25.70 -3.45 -13.70
N ASP A 855 25.03 -2.35 -14.02
CA ASP A 855 23.58 -2.29 -14.25
C ASP A 855 22.78 -2.84 -13.07
N PHE A 856 23.00 -2.24 -11.91
CA PHE A 856 22.23 -2.49 -10.71
C PHE A 856 20.75 -2.14 -10.92
N HIS A 857 20.46 -1.17 -11.79
CA HIS A 857 19.13 -0.81 -12.26
C HIS A 857 19.14 -0.40 -13.75
N TYR A 858 18.00 -0.53 -14.43
CA TYR A 858 17.76 -0.13 -15.84
C TYR A 858 16.71 0.99 -15.94
N LEU A 859 16.91 2.11 -15.24
CA LEU A 859 15.98 3.25 -15.31
C LEU A 859 16.40 4.35 -16.28
N ASP A 860 17.58 4.24 -16.91
CA ASP A 860 18.10 5.18 -17.91
C ASP A 860 18.05 6.65 -17.48
N ILE A 861 18.45 6.91 -16.22
CA ILE A 861 18.31 8.23 -15.62
C ILE A 861 19.37 9.17 -16.21
N SER A 862 18.98 9.97 -17.18
CA SER A 862 19.84 10.95 -17.86
C SER A 862 19.90 12.33 -17.16
N SER A 863 18.97 12.60 -16.26
CA SER A 863 18.92 13.85 -15.48
C SER A 863 19.83 13.79 -14.25
N ASN A 864 20.52 14.89 -13.93
CA ASN A 864 21.32 15.02 -12.70
C ASN A 864 20.44 15.18 -11.44
N SER A 865 19.66 14.15 -11.12
CA SER A 865 18.64 14.15 -10.06
C SER A 865 18.94 13.10 -9.00
N VAL A 866 19.41 13.55 -7.84
CA VAL A 866 19.65 12.69 -6.66
C VAL A 866 18.39 11.91 -6.29
N ARG A 867 17.21 12.55 -6.30
CA ARG A 867 15.92 11.91 -5.98
C ARG A 867 15.64 10.68 -6.87
N ARG A 868 15.86 10.79 -8.19
CA ARG A 868 15.61 9.68 -9.14
C ARG A 868 16.55 8.50 -8.90
N PHE A 869 17.84 8.77 -8.67
CA PHE A 869 18.79 7.70 -8.35
C PHE A 869 18.48 7.05 -7.00
N ARG A 870 18.14 7.81 -5.95
CA ARG A 870 17.72 7.23 -4.65
C ARG A 870 16.50 6.31 -4.82
N ALA A 871 15.50 6.72 -5.60
CA ALA A 871 14.34 5.90 -5.91
C ALA A 871 14.71 4.60 -6.66
N ALA A 872 15.73 4.65 -7.54
CA ALA A 872 16.23 3.47 -8.24
C ALA A 872 16.83 2.43 -7.27
N TYR A 873 17.69 2.88 -6.35
CA TYR A 873 18.26 2.02 -5.30
C TYR A 873 17.18 1.50 -4.36
N ASP A 874 16.25 2.36 -3.94
CA ASP A 874 15.13 1.94 -3.08
C ASP A 874 14.27 0.87 -3.75
N ARG A 875 14.07 0.92 -5.07
CA ARG A 875 13.30 -0.07 -5.82
C ARG A 875 14.02 -1.41 -5.91
N VAL A 876 15.34 -1.40 -6.14
CA VAL A 876 16.16 -2.62 -6.13
C VAL A 876 16.18 -3.25 -4.73
N LEU A 877 16.45 -2.45 -3.70
CA LEU A 877 16.50 -2.92 -2.31
C LEU A 877 15.10 -3.21 -1.72
N ALA A 878 14.02 -2.88 -2.42
CA ALA A 878 12.67 -3.30 -2.08
C ALA A 878 12.34 -4.71 -2.59
N SER A 879 13.04 -5.18 -3.64
CA SER A 879 12.83 -6.54 -4.15
C SER A 879 13.22 -7.56 -3.07
N PRO A 880 12.32 -8.48 -2.68
CA PRO A 880 12.61 -9.48 -1.66
C PRO A 880 13.85 -10.33 -2.00
N GLN A 881 13.94 -10.83 -3.22
CA GLN A 881 15.03 -11.68 -3.71
C GLN A 881 16.39 -10.96 -3.68
N GLN A 882 16.42 -9.72 -4.17
CA GLN A 882 17.66 -8.93 -4.22
C GLN A 882 18.09 -8.52 -2.81
N ALA A 883 17.15 -8.00 -2.01
CA ALA A 883 17.42 -7.61 -0.63
C ALA A 883 17.94 -8.79 0.22
N GLU A 884 17.40 -9.99 0.03
CA GLU A 884 17.85 -11.18 0.76
C GLU A 884 19.27 -11.62 0.37
N LEU A 885 19.63 -11.58 -0.91
CA LEU A 885 21.01 -11.82 -1.34
C LEU A 885 21.96 -10.81 -0.70
N TYR A 886 21.66 -9.52 -0.84
CA TYR A 886 22.54 -8.43 -0.41
C TYR A 886 22.68 -8.33 1.12
N ARG A 887 21.67 -8.77 1.86
CA ARG A 887 21.73 -8.85 3.31
C ARG A 887 22.62 -10.00 3.80
N ASN A 888 22.64 -11.11 3.08
CA ASN A 888 23.30 -12.34 3.54
C ASN A 888 24.64 -12.64 2.87
N ILE A 889 24.98 -11.93 1.80
CA ILE A 889 26.24 -12.08 1.08
C ILE A 889 26.88 -10.69 0.94
N PRO A 890 28.14 -10.49 1.36
CA PRO A 890 28.84 -9.23 1.18
C PRO A 890 28.82 -8.76 -0.27
N PHE A 891 28.68 -7.45 -0.46
CA PHE A 891 28.52 -6.84 -1.77
C PHE A 891 29.76 -6.03 -2.19
N ALA A 892 30.18 -6.20 -3.43
CA ALA A 892 31.10 -5.29 -4.13
C ALA A 892 30.51 -4.94 -5.50
N TYR A 893 30.81 -3.74 -6.00
CA TYR A 893 30.09 -3.20 -7.15
C TYR A 893 30.95 -2.26 -7.98
N VAL A 894 30.83 -2.43 -9.29
CA VAL A 894 31.38 -1.57 -10.35
C VAL A 894 30.25 -1.08 -11.24
N TRP A 895 30.40 0.13 -11.75
CA TRP A 895 29.40 0.75 -12.61
C TRP A 895 29.47 0.26 -14.03
N ASP A 896 28.29 0.22 -14.62
CA ASP A 896 28.10 0.29 -16.04
C ASP A 896 27.21 1.48 -16.45
N ASP A 897 26.74 1.52 -17.69
CA ASP A 897 26.15 2.75 -18.24
C ASP A 897 24.71 3.03 -17.78
N HIS A 898 23.90 1.99 -17.53
CA HIS A 898 22.54 2.16 -16.99
C HIS A 898 22.51 2.61 -15.52
N ASP A 899 23.65 2.55 -14.83
CA ASP A 899 23.79 2.97 -13.43
C ASP A 899 23.84 4.50 -13.27
N PHE A 900 24.22 5.24 -14.31
CA PHE A 900 24.32 6.70 -14.25
C PHE A 900 23.87 7.43 -15.53
N GLY A 901 23.30 6.71 -16.50
CA GLY A 901 22.75 7.26 -17.73
C GLY A 901 21.97 6.18 -18.48
N GLY A 902 22.00 6.18 -19.81
CA GLY A 902 21.53 5.05 -20.63
C GLY A 902 22.67 4.46 -21.48
N ASN A 903 22.34 3.63 -22.46
CA ASN A 903 23.34 2.95 -23.31
C ASN A 903 24.48 3.86 -23.74
N ASN A 904 25.70 3.36 -23.68
CA ASN A 904 26.91 4.02 -24.15
C ASN A 904 27.32 5.30 -23.40
N CYS A 905 26.81 5.53 -22.19
CA CYS A 905 27.23 6.67 -21.37
C CYS A 905 28.74 6.70 -21.08
N ASN A 906 29.27 7.90 -20.86
CA ASN A 906 30.71 8.14 -20.76
C ASN A 906 30.99 9.35 -19.86
N LYS A 907 32.23 9.87 -19.84
CA LYS A 907 32.62 10.98 -18.94
C LYS A 907 31.81 12.27 -19.13
N ASN A 908 31.17 12.45 -20.28
CA ASN A 908 30.37 13.63 -20.59
C ASN A 908 28.90 13.51 -20.15
N THR A 909 28.49 12.38 -19.57
CA THR A 909 27.10 12.15 -19.14
C THR A 909 26.71 13.09 -17.98
N PRO A 910 25.67 13.94 -18.14
CA PRO A 910 25.32 14.97 -17.15
C PRO A 910 24.87 14.43 -15.78
N SER A 911 24.29 13.24 -15.73
CA SER A 911 23.73 12.60 -14.54
C SER A 911 24.77 11.99 -13.58
N ARG A 912 26.02 11.86 -14.02
CA ARG A 912 27.13 11.25 -13.26
C ARG A 912 27.33 11.83 -11.84
N PRO A 913 27.27 13.15 -11.59
CA PRO A 913 27.46 13.69 -10.25
C PRO A 913 26.41 13.18 -9.24
N ALA A 914 25.13 13.20 -9.60
CA ALA A 914 24.06 12.68 -8.75
C ALA A 914 24.20 11.17 -8.52
N ALA A 915 24.52 10.39 -9.55
CA ALA A 915 24.75 8.96 -9.41
C ALA A 915 25.91 8.65 -8.44
N ARG A 916 27.02 9.39 -8.52
CA ARG A 916 28.22 9.19 -7.67
C ARG A 916 27.92 9.47 -6.21
N GLN A 917 27.12 10.51 -5.96
CA GLN A 917 26.63 10.83 -4.63
C GLN A 917 25.79 9.66 -4.10
N VAL A 918 24.78 9.20 -4.85
CA VAL A 918 23.88 8.13 -4.39
C VAL A 918 24.59 6.80 -4.20
N TYR A 919 25.56 6.45 -5.05
CA TYR A 919 26.42 5.27 -4.84
C TYR A 919 27.12 5.34 -3.47
N GLN A 920 27.77 6.46 -3.17
CA GLN A 920 28.46 6.66 -1.87
C GLN A 920 27.50 6.76 -0.70
N GLU A 921 26.24 7.13 -0.91
CA GLU A 921 25.19 7.08 0.10
C GLU A 921 24.77 5.64 0.39
N TYR A 922 24.41 4.85 -0.63
CA TYR A 922 23.77 3.54 -0.47
C TYR A 922 24.73 2.35 -0.35
N VAL A 923 25.82 2.33 -1.13
CA VAL A 923 26.64 1.14 -1.33
C VAL A 923 27.68 1.01 -0.23
N PRO A 924 27.79 -0.13 0.48
CA PRO A 924 28.89 -0.41 1.40
C PRO A 924 30.16 -0.75 0.60
N HIS A 925 30.84 0.28 0.07
CA HIS A 925 31.99 0.14 -0.82
C HIS A 925 33.33 0.23 -0.08
N TYR A 926 34.39 -0.36 -0.64
CA TYR A 926 35.75 -0.18 -0.14
C TYR A 926 36.19 1.28 -0.36
N PRO A 927 37.23 1.77 0.34
CA PRO A 927 37.74 3.11 0.10
C PRO A 927 38.02 3.34 -1.39
N LEU A 928 37.32 4.31 -1.99
CA LEU A 928 37.52 4.66 -3.39
C LEU A 928 38.90 5.29 -3.54
N ALA A 929 39.71 4.77 -4.46
CA ALA A 929 41.08 5.24 -4.63
C ALA A 929 41.16 6.69 -5.15
N ALA A 930 40.07 7.20 -5.73
CA ALA A 930 39.95 8.58 -6.18
C ALA A 930 39.63 9.58 -5.04
N GLY A 931 39.22 9.12 -3.85
CA GLY A 931 38.82 9.96 -2.71
C GLY A 931 37.31 9.94 -2.43
N ARG A 932 36.75 11.05 -1.94
CA ARG A 932 35.31 11.22 -1.65
C ARG A 932 34.70 12.29 -2.56
N GLY A 933 33.37 12.26 -2.73
CA GLY A 933 32.62 13.28 -3.48
C GLY A 933 32.37 12.88 -4.93
N ASN A 934 32.39 13.83 -5.87
CA ASN A 934 32.11 13.54 -7.28
C ASN A 934 33.33 12.87 -7.96
N VAL A 935 33.63 11.62 -7.59
CA VAL A 935 34.77 10.84 -8.07
C VAL A 935 34.36 9.50 -8.68
N PRO A 936 35.12 8.96 -9.64
CA PRO A 936 34.90 7.60 -10.19
C PRO A 936 35.08 6.50 -9.14
N ILE A 937 34.46 5.34 -9.38
CA ILE A 937 34.25 4.31 -8.35
C ILE A 937 35.16 3.08 -8.48
N TYR A 938 36.48 3.31 -8.61
CA TYR A 938 37.47 2.23 -8.63
C TYR A 938 38.11 1.99 -7.26
N GLN A 939 38.35 0.71 -6.95
CA GLN A 939 38.71 0.24 -5.62
C GLN A 939 39.52 -1.07 -5.69
N SER A 940 40.26 -1.38 -4.63
CA SER A 940 40.97 -2.65 -4.51
C SER A 940 40.88 -3.22 -3.10
N PHE A 941 40.97 -4.54 -3.00
CA PHE A 941 41.00 -5.29 -1.75
C PHE A 941 41.70 -6.64 -1.98
N ASP A 942 41.84 -7.44 -0.94
CA ASP A 942 42.47 -8.77 -1.00
C ASP A 942 41.66 -9.78 -0.20
N ILE A 943 41.69 -11.03 -0.67
CA ILE A 943 41.13 -12.20 0.00
C ILE A 943 42.22 -13.26 0.01
N GLY A 944 42.76 -13.56 1.19
CA GLY A 944 43.91 -14.45 1.32
C GLY A 944 45.09 -14.01 0.44
N ARG A 945 45.51 -14.88 -0.48
CA ARG A 945 46.59 -14.61 -1.43
C ARG A 945 46.10 -14.11 -2.81
N VAL A 946 44.90 -13.56 -2.89
CA VAL A 946 44.32 -13.05 -4.15
C VAL A 946 44.09 -11.55 -4.06
N LYS A 947 44.61 -10.80 -5.04
CA LYS A 947 44.36 -9.35 -5.18
C LYS A 947 43.15 -9.10 -6.08
N PHE A 948 42.19 -8.31 -5.61
CA PHE A 948 41.05 -7.87 -6.42
C PHE A 948 41.23 -6.40 -6.80
N LEU A 949 41.14 -6.12 -8.11
CA LEU A 949 41.23 -4.79 -8.70
C LEU A 949 39.93 -4.50 -9.45
N ILE A 950 39.13 -3.56 -8.96
CA ILE A 950 37.87 -3.14 -9.60
C ILE A 950 38.09 -1.80 -10.30
N THR A 951 37.90 -1.77 -11.61
CA THR A 951 38.04 -0.56 -12.44
C THR A 951 36.71 -0.09 -12.98
N ASP A 952 36.48 1.22 -12.91
CA ASP A 952 35.37 1.92 -13.55
C ASP A 952 35.69 2.12 -15.05
N CYS A 953 35.07 1.32 -15.90
CA CYS A 953 35.28 1.31 -17.35
C CYS A 953 34.33 2.28 -18.11
N ARG A 954 33.52 3.08 -17.40
CA ARG A 954 32.50 3.93 -18.01
C ARG A 954 32.62 5.39 -17.65
N SER A 955 32.69 5.71 -16.36
CA SER A 955 32.45 7.09 -15.92
C SER A 955 33.59 8.04 -16.26
N GLU A 956 34.79 7.55 -16.59
CA GLU A 956 35.94 8.34 -17.07
C GLU A 956 36.28 8.08 -18.55
N ARG A 957 35.48 7.25 -19.22
CA ARG A 957 35.68 6.85 -20.61
C ARG A 957 35.49 8.03 -21.56
N ASP A 958 36.39 8.17 -22.53
CA ASP A 958 36.21 9.07 -23.68
C ASP A 958 35.09 8.61 -24.61
N PRO A 959 34.43 9.48 -25.40
CA PRO A 959 33.47 9.01 -26.39
C PRO A 959 34.10 7.99 -27.38
N ALA A 960 33.42 6.86 -27.58
CA ALA A 960 33.98 5.76 -28.37
C ALA A 960 34.14 6.10 -29.86
N ASN A 961 33.45 7.12 -30.35
CA ASN A 961 33.57 7.63 -31.72
C ASN A 961 34.84 8.47 -31.95
N LEU A 962 35.59 8.85 -30.90
CA LEU A 962 36.88 9.52 -31.07
C LEU A 962 37.92 8.59 -31.72
N PRO A 963 38.87 9.12 -32.50
CA PRO A 963 39.99 8.35 -33.04
C PRO A 963 40.74 7.61 -31.92
N ASP A 964 41.01 6.32 -32.10
CA ASP A 964 41.79 5.54 -31.15
C ASP A 964 43.28 5.92 -31.26
N ASN A 965 43.79 6.60 -30.23
CA ASN A 965 45.16 7.08 -30.11
C ASN A 965 45.54 7.17 -28.63
N GLU A 966 46.78 7.55 -28.33
CA GLU A 966 47.33 7.61 -26.96
C GLU A 966 46.58 8.54 -26.00
N ARG A 967 45.78 9.49 -26.52
CA ARG A 967 44.97 10.41 -25.69
C ARG A 967 43.60 9.85 -25.36
N LYS A 968 43.05 8.96 -26.19
CA LYS A 968 41.74 8.34 -25.97
C LYS A 968 41.87 7.27 -24.89
N SER A 969 41.03 7.34 -23.87
CA SER A 969 41.13 6.46 -22.70
C SER A 969 39.77 5.94 -22.27
N MET A 970 39.75 4.66 -21.88
CA MET A 970 38.65 4.00 -21.19
C MET A 970 38.66 4.32 -19.70
N LEU A 971 39.84 4.25 -19.07
CA LEU A 971 39.96 4.41 -17.62
C LEU A 971 40.16 5.88 -17.19
N GLY A 972 40.61 6.73 -18.11
CA GLY A 972 41.20 8.03 -17.81
C GLY A 972 42.63 7.90 -17.24
N ALA A 973 43.41 8.97 -17.36
CA ALA A 973 44.83 8.97 -16.99
C ALA A 973 45.08 8.57 -15.52
N ARG A 974 44.29 9.12 -14.59
CA ARG A 974 44.48 8.93 -13.14
C ARG A 974 44.23 7.47 -12.71
N GLN A 975 43.14 6.87 -13.18
CA GLN A 975 42.82 5.48 -12.89
C GLN A 975 43.77 4.51 -13.58
N LYS A 976 44.18 4.78 -14.83
CA LYS A 976 45.18 3.96 -15.53
C LYS A 976 46.50 3.93 -14.76
N SER A 977 46.98 5.08 -14.28
CA SER A 977 48.17 5.15 -13.43
C SER A 977 47.99 4.37 -12.13
N TRP A 978 46.83 4.48 -11.49
CA TRP A 978 46.50 3.70 -10.29
C TRP A 978 46.50 2.19 -10.56
N LEU A 979 45.88 1.73 -11.64
CA LEU A 979 45.83 0.31 -12.02
C LEU A 979 47.25 -0.25 -12.21
N LYS A 980 48.09 0.47 -12.97
CA LYS A 980 49.50 0.10 -13.17
C LYS A 980 50.27 -0.02 -11.84
N GLN A 981 50.06 0.93 -10.93
CA GLN A 981 50.67 0.89 -9.60
C GLN A 981 50.18 -0.32 -8.77
N GLN A 982 48.87 -0.62 -8.81
CA GLN A 982 48.32 -1.79 -8.11
C GLN A 982 48.88 -3.11 -8.66
N LEU A 983 49.03 -3.22 -9.98
CA LEU A 983 49.63 -4.40 -10.62
C LEU A 983 51.10 -4.58 -10.21
N LEU A 984 51.89 -3.50 -10.18
CA LEU A 984 53.27 -3.55 -9.69
C LEU A 984 53.35 -3.98 -8.23
N GLN A 985 52.51 -3.42 -7.38
CA GLN A 985 52.45 -3.77 -5.95
C GLN A 985 52.02 -5.22 -5.73
N ALA A 986 51.25 -5.80 -6.66
CA ALA A 986 50.72 -7.14 -6.52
C ALA A 986 51.65 -8.23 -7.07
N LYS A 987 52.45 -7.93 -8.11
CA LYS A 987 53.28 -8.88 -8.88
C LYS A 987 54.01 -9.94 -8.06
N ASP A 988 54.63 -9.54 -6.96
CA ASP A 988 55.51 -10.38 -6.14
C ASP A 988 54.87 -10.77 -4.79
N ARG A 989 53.64 -10.30 -4.53
CA ARG A 989 52.91 -10.53 -3.28
C ARG A 989 51.73 -11.48 -3.45
N TYR A 990 51.06 -11.43 -4.60
CA TYR A 990 49.84 -12.19 -4.86
C TYR A 990 50.04 -13.09 -6.08
N PRO A 991 49.92 -14.42 -5.93
CA PRO A 991 49.97 -15.34 -7.05
C PRO A 991 48.87 -15.09 -8.08
N LEU A 992 47.68 -14.66 -7.64
CA LEU A 992 46.52 -14.38 -8.49
C LEU A 992 46.05 -12.93 -8.32
N ILE A 993 45.83 -12.27 -9.45
CA ILE A 993 45.25 -10.94 -9.56
C ILE A 993 43.95 -11.05 -10.36
N VAL A 994 42.82 -10.77 -9.71
CA VAL A 994 41.51 -10.72 -10.34
C VAL A 994 41.19 -9.27 -10.68
N TRP A 995 41.24 -8.95 -11.97
CA TRP A 995 40.85 -7.65 -12.49
C TRP A 995 39.39 -7.69 -12.96
N ILE A 996 38.57 -6.74 -12.51
CA ILE A 996 37.13 -6.72 -12.77
C ILE A 996 36.75 -5.36 -13.38
N GLY A 997 35.96 -5.40 -14.44
CA GLY A 997 35.34 -4.24 -15.06
C GLY A 997 34.03 -4.62 -15.74
N SER A 998 33.17 -3.65 -16.05
CA SER A 998 31.89 -3.95 -16.69
C SER A 998 32.04 -4.36 -18.16
N VAL A 999 33.00 -3.77 -18.86
CA VAL A 999 33.25 -3.93 -20.31
C VAL A 999 34.10 -5.16 -20.62
N GLY A 1000 33.73 -5.95 -21.63
CA GLY A 1000 34.48 -7.14 -22.05
C GLY A 1000 35.86 -6.84 -22.65
N TRP A 1001 36.91 -7.55 -22.18
CA TRP A 1001 38.31 -7.38 -22.61
C TRP A 1001 38.57 -7.84 -24.05
N LEU A 1002 37.91 -8.92 -24.45
CA LEU A 1002 38.07 -9.55 -25.76
C LEU A 1002 37.22 -8.87 -26.83
N GLY A 1003 37.69 -8.93 -28.08
CA GLY A 1003 36.98 -8.41 -29.25
C GLY A 1003 37.89 -7.69 -30.25
N GLU A 1004 37.41 -7.62 -31.49
CA GLU A 1004 37.95 -6.79 -32.56
C GLU A 1004 37.00 -5.62 -32.87
N ARG A 1005 37.50 -4.60 -33.57
CA ARG A 1005 36.67 -3.45 -33.91
C ARG A 1005 35.56 -3.87 -34.88
N GLY A 1006 34.30 -3.73 -34.48
CA GLY A 1006 33.13 -4.11 -35.29
C GLY A 1006 32.59 -5.52 -35.06
N THR A 1007 33.07 -6.24 -34.04
CA THR A 1007 32.54 -7.57 -33.67
C THR A 1007 31.46 -7.46 -32.59
N ASN A 1008 30.21 -7.16 -33.00
CA ASN A 1008 29.03 -7.34 -32.15
C ASN A 1008 27.96 -8.14 -32.91
N TYR A 1009 27.47 -9.21 -32.30
CA TYR A 1009 26.55 -10.18 -32.89
C TYR A 1009 25.16 -10.08 -32.25
N TYR A 1010 24.28 -9.33 -32.91
CA TYR A 1010 22.89 -9.03 -32.55
C TYR A 1010 21.95 -10.26 -32.46
N PRO A 1011 20.71 -10.12 -31.91
CA PRO A 1011 19.86 -11.24 -31.46
C PRO A 1011 19.36 -12.21 -32.53
N LEU A 1012 19.65 -11.97 -33.82
CA LEU A 1012 19.13 -12.72 -34.96
C LEU A 1012 19.77 -14.11 -35.17
N ILE A 1013 20.73 -14.49 -34.32
CA ILE A 1013 21.43 -15.76 -34.42
C ILE A 1013 20.76 -16.76 -33.46
N SER A 1014 20.21 -17.83 -34.03
CA SER A 1014 19.58 -18.91 -33.29
C SER A 1014 20.62 -19.76 -32.58
N THR A 1015 20.43 -19.99 -31.28
CA THR A 1015 21.24 -20.95 -30.52
C THR A 1015 20.76 -22.38 -30.75
N ASN A 1016 21.60 -23.38 -30.47
CA ASN A 1016 21.11 -24.76 -30.42
C ASN A 1016 20.05 -24.91 -29.31
N ARG A 1017 19.39 -26.08 -29.21
CA ARG A 1017 18.32 -26.30 -28.20
C ARG A 1017 18.74 -26.04 -26.75
N TYR A 1018 20.04 -26.00 -26.48
CA TYR A 1018 20.66 -25.78 -25.18
C TYR A 1018 21.30 -24.40 -25.03
N GLY A 1019 21.08 -23.42 -25.91
CA GLY A 1019 21.66 -22.07 -25.72
C GLY A 1019 23.13 -21.92 -26.12
N LEU A 1020 23.80 -23.00 -26.56
CA LEU A 1020 25.24 -23.01 -26.89
C LEU A 1020 25.49 -22.77 -28.38
N LEU A 1021 26.64 -22.16 -28.67
CA LEU A 1021 27.18 -21.90 -30.00
C LEU A 1021 28.69 -21.62 -29.96
N LYS A 1022 29.39 -21.88 -31.07
CA LYS A 1022 30.80 -21.45 -31.24
C LYS A 1022 30.82 -19.99 -31.70
N HIS A 1023 31.80 -19.23 -31.24
CA HIS A 1023 31.91 -17.82 -31.63
C HIS A 1023 32.05 -17.64 -33.15
N GLU A 1024 32.78 -18.53 -33.83
CA GLU A 1024 32.91 -18.55 -35.30
C GLU A 1024 31.57 -18.71 -36.04
N GLU A 1025 30.63 -19.46 -35.46
CA GLU A 1025 29.29 -19.64 -36.02
C GLU A 1025 28.48 -18.34 -35.97
N LEU A 1026 28.74 -17.47 -34.97
CA LEU A 1026 28.14 -16.13 -34.95
C LEU A 1026 28.61 -15.29 -36.14
N ILE A 1027 29.91 -15.34 -36.41
CA ILE A 1027 30.53 -14.60 -37.51
C ILE A 1027 29.96 -15.08 -38.85
N ALA A 1028 29.88 -16.40 -39.04
CA ALA A 1028 29.34 -17.01 -40.24
C ALA A 1028 27.85 -16.66 -40.44
N ALA A 1029 27.02 -16.82 -39.40
CA ALA A 1029 25.59 -16.52 -39.44
C ALA A 1029 25.31 -15.03 -39.69
N ALA A 1030 26.10 -14.13 -39.09
CA ALA A 1030 25.99 -12.70 -39.32
C ALA A 1030 26.33 -12.33 -40.78
N ARG A 1031 27.43 -12.88 -41.32
CA ARG A 1031 27.81 -12.70 -42.74
C ARG A 1031 26.72 -13.21 -43.69
N GLU A 1032 26.14 -14.37 -43.41
CA GLU A 1032 25.05 -14.95 -44.21
C GLU A 1032 23.77 -14.11 -44.16
N ALA A 1033 23.42 -13.58 -42.98
CA ALA A 1033 22.25 -12.70 -42.84
C ALA A 1033 22.41 -11.38 -43.60
N VAL A 1034 23.62 -10.78 -43.58
CA VAL A 1034 23.96 -9.62 -44.43
C VAL A 1034 23.87 -9.98 -45.91
N ALA A 1035 24.40 -11.14 -46.32
CA ALA A 1035 24.33 -11.61 -47.71
C ALA A 1035 22.87 -11.85 -48.19
N ARG A 1036 21.95 -12.21 -47.28
CA ARG A 1036 20.51 -12.37 -47.56
C ARG A 1036 19.72 -11.06 -47.52
N GLY A 1037 20.38 -9.90 -47.49
CA GLY A 1037 19.72 -8.60 -47.51
C GLY A 1037 18.95 -8.25 -46.22
N ARG A 1038 19.14 -9.01 -45.13
CA ARG A 1038 18.60 -8.61 -43.83
C ARG A 1038 19.39 -7.38 -43.37
N ARG A 1039 18.69 -6.29 -43.06
CA ARG A 1039 19.29 -5.10 -42.43
C ARG A 1039 19.79 -5.48 -41.03
N ILE A 1040 21.06 -5.87 -40.95
CA ILE A 1040 21.81 -5.86 -39.69
C ILE A 1040 22.64 -4.58 -39.75
N PRO A 1041 22.24 -3.48 -39.09
CA PRO A 1041 23.13 -2.33 -38.99
C PRO A 1041 24.44 -2.83 -38.37
N PRO A 1042 25.62 -2.55 -38.96
CA PRO A 1042 26.86 -2.83 -38.28
C PRO A 1042 26.89 -1.98 -37.03
N ALA A 1043 26.68 -2.60 -35.86
CA ALA A 1043 26.96 -1.91 -34.62
C ALA A 1043 28.47 -1.82 -34.51
N THR A 1044 29.01 -0.63 -34.76
CA THR A 1044 30.20 -0.20 -34.01
C THR A 1044 29.75 -0.05 -32.56
N ASP A 1045 29.56 -1.18 -31.89
CA ASP A 1045 29.21 -1.19 -30.49
C ASP A 1045 30.33 -0.52 -29.71
N GLN A 1046 29.95 0.53 -28.99
CA GLN A 1046 30.86 1.42 -28.29
C GLN A 1046 31.25 0.86 -26.91
N GLU A 1047 30.75 -0.34 -26.57
CA GLU A 1047 30.80 -1.00 -25.26
C GLU A 1047 31.92 -2.05 -25.16
N HIS A 1048 33.04 -1.82 -25.85
CA HIS A 1048 34.15 -2.77 -25.91
C HIS A 1048 35.52 -2.13 -25.78
N TRP A 1049 36.44 -2.87 -25.15
CA TRP A 1049 37.86 -2.50 -25.11
C TRP A 1049 38.50 -2.40 -26.51
N CYS A 1050 37.90 -3.00 -27.55
CA CYS A 1050 38.39 -2.89 -28.93
C CYS A 1050 38.30 -1.47 -29.51
N ALA A 1051 37.42 -0.61 -28.97
CA ALA A 1051 37.35 0.80 -29.35
C ALA A 1051 38.46 1.66 -28.72
N TYR A 1052 39.26 1.06 -27.82
CA TYR A 1052 40.36 1.66 -27.07
C TYR A 1052 41.60 0.77 -27.18
N ALA A 1053 41.83 0.20 -28.37
CA ALA A 1053 42.86 -0.80 -28.61
C ALA A 1053 44.27 -0.28 -28.30
N THR A 1054 44.51 1.03 -28.48
CA THR A 1054 45.76 1.68 -28.08
C THR A 1054 46.01 1.57 -26.57
N GLU A 1055 45.04 1.93 -25.73
CA GLU A 1055 45.17 1.80 -24.27
C GLU A 1055 45.16 0.32 -23.82
N ARG A 1056 44.37 -0.54 -24.47
CA ARG A 1056 44.37 -1.99 -24.22
C ARG A 1056 45.79 -2.58 -24.39
N ARG A 1057 46.45 -2.22 -25.50
CA ARG A 1057 47.83 -2.64 -25.81
C ARG A 1057 48.83 -2.03 -24.84
N GLU A 1058 48.64 -0.77 -24.44
CA GLU A 1058 49.47 -0.10 -23.44
C GLU A 1058 49.47 -0.87 -22.10
N ILE A 1059 48.28 -1.28 -21.63
CA ILE A 1059 48.13 -2.06 -20.39
C ILE A 1059 48.75 -3.45 -20.53
N ALA A 1060 48.49 -4.15 -21.64
CA ALA A 1060 49.06 -5.48 -21.89
C ALA A 1060 50.60 -5.44 -22.00
N ASN A 1061 51.15 -4.43 -22.69
CA ASN A 1061 52.60 -4.19 -22.75
C ASN A 1061 53.18 -3.91 -21.37
N PHE A 1062 52.49 -3.15 -20.54
CA PHE A 1062 52.93 -2.88 -19.18
C PHE A 1062 53.01 -4.16 -18.34
N ILE A 1063 52.00 -5.04 -18.44
CA ILE A 1063 51.99 -6.36 -17.78
C ILE A 1063 53.18 -7.20 -18.24
N LYS A 1064 53.41 -7.29 -19.56
CA LYS A 1064 54.54 -8.01 -20.17
C LYS A 1064 55.89 -7.46 -19.71
N GLN A 1065 56.12 -6.16 -19.89
CA GLN A 1065 57.39 -5.48 -19.60
C GLN A 1065 57.79 -5.64 -18.13
N ASN A 1066 56.80 -5.65 -17.24
CA ASN A 1066 57.03 -5.82 -15.81
C ASN A 1066 56.90 -7.28 -15.35
N GLN A 1067 56.77 -8.27 -16.24
CA GLN A 1067 56.67 -9.70 -15.89
C GLN A 1067 55.58 -10.01 -14.84
N ILE A 1068 54.44 -9.32 -14.94
CA ILE A 1068 53.29 -9.53 -14.07
C ILE A 1068 52.56 -10.80 -14.56
N THR A 1069 52.35 -11.74 -13.66
CA THR A 1069 51.77 -13.07 -13.96
C THR A 1069 50.50 -13.29 -13.14
N GLY A 1070 49.65 -14.21 -13.58
CA GLY A 1070 48.45 -14.60 -12.81
C GLY A 1070 47.33 -13.56 -12.86
N VAL A 1071 47.24 -12.76 -13.92
CA VAL A 1071 46.15 -11.79 -14.10
C VAL A 1071 44.99 -12.47 -14.83
N ILE A 1072 43.79 -12.44 -14.26
CA ILE A 1072 42.55 -12.82 -14.93
C ILE A 1072 41.59 -11.64 -14.99
N TYR A 1073 40.70 -11.62 -15.98
CA TYR A 1073 39.70 -10.57 -16.16
C TYR A 1073 38.27 -11.10 -16.04
N LEU A 1074 37.45 -10.49 -15.17
CA LEU A 1074 36.01 -10.77 -15.05
C LEU A 1074 35.21 -9.59 -15.59
N HIS A 1075 34.16 -9.87 -16.36
CA HIS A 1075 33.24 -8.83 -16.85
C HIS A 1075 31.77 -9.22 -16.85
N GLY A 1076 30.91 -8.20 -17.00
CA GLY A 1076 29.46 -8.30 -16.89
C GLY A 1076 28.70 -8.01 -18.17
N ASP A 1077 28.84 -6.80 -18.74
CA ASP A 1077 28.01 -6.25 -19.83
C ASP A 1077 28.14 -6.99 -21.19
N ALA A 1078 28.66 -8.21 -21.19
CA ALA A 1078 28.61 -9.07 -22.36
C ALA A 1078 27.27 -9.82 -22.53
N HIS A 1079 26.37 -9.74 -21.53
CA HIS A 1079 25.06 -10.39 -21.44
C HIS A 1079 25.02 -11.88 -21.87
N SER A 1080 26.13 -12.59 -21.70
CA SER A 1080 26.28 -14.00 -22.04
C SER A 1080 27.28 -14.66 -21.09
N LEU A 1081 27.15 -15.98 -20.86
CA LEU A 1081 28.20 -16.72 -20.17
C LEU A 1081 29.26 -17.06 -21.20
N SER A 1082 30.49 -16.66 -20.95
CA SER A 1082 31.60 -16.86 -21.86
C SER A 1082 32.90 -17.04 -21.09
N ALA A 1083 33.84 -17.78 -21.68
CA ALA A 1083 35.14 -18.01 -21.07
C ALA A 1083 36.23 -18.20 -22.11
N ASP A 1084 37.38 -17.59 -21.85
CA ASP A 1084 38.61 -17.72 -22.61
C ASP A 1084 39.79 -17.98 -21.67
N ASP A 1085 40.57 -19.00 -21.99
CA ASP A 1085 41.76 -19.45 -21.25
C ASP A 1085 42.99 -18.55 -21.46
N GLY A 1086 42.85 -17.44 -22.18
CA GLY A 1086 43.91 -16.48 -22.50
C GLY A 1086 44.50 -16.67 -23.89
N SER A 1087 44.11 -17.72 -24.62
CA SER A 1087 44.55 -17.97 -25.99
C SER A 1087 44.18 -16.85 -26.97
N ASN A 1088 43.10 -16.11 -26.69
CA ASN A 1088 42.63 -14.98 -27.52
C ASN A 1088 42.82 -13.61 -26.83
N GLY A 1089 43.33 -13.61 -25.59
CA GLY A 1089 43.42 -12.42 -24.72
C GLY A 1089 44.79 -11.75 -24.64
N ASP A 1090 45.75 -12.14 -25.47
CA ASP A 1090 47.11 -11.58 -25.46
C ASP A 1090 47.26 -10.40 -26.44
N TYR A 1091 47.03 -9.20 -25.92
CA TYR A 1091 47.12 -7.95 -26.70
C TYR A 1091 48.48 -7.25 -26.58
N ALA A 1092 49.48 -7.87 -25.96
CA ALA A 1092 50.82 -7.28 -25.87
C ALA A 1092 51.51 -7.27 -27.25
N THR A 1093 52.31 -6.25 -27.52
CA THR A 1093 53.14 -6.18 -28.73
C THR A 1093 54.08 -7.39 -28.77
N GLY A 1094 53.87 -8.26 -29.76
CA GLY A 1094 54.60 -9.52 -29.91
C GLY A 1094 54.22 -10.62 -28.89
N GLY A 1095 53.02 -10.56 -28.29
CA GLY A 1095 52.52 -11.55 -27.32
C GLY A 1095 53.28 -11.57 -25.99
N GLY A 1096 53.01 -12.54 -25.12
CA GLY A 1096 53.69 -12.74 -23.82
C GLY A 1096 52.98 -12.14 -22.60
N ALA A 1097 51.70 -11.72 -22.73
CA ALA A 1097 50.85 -11.38 -21.58
C ALA A 1097 49.39 -11.83 -21.80
N PRO A 1098 49.12 -13.14 -21.92
CA PRO A 1098 47.77 -13.65 -22.07
C PRO A 1098 46.94 -13.37 -20.80
N ILE A 1099 45.72 -12.86 -20.98
CA ILE A 1099 44.78 -12.57 -19.89
C ILE A 1099 43.54 -13.45 -20.07
N PRO A 1100 43.40 -14.55 -19.31
CA PRO A 1100 42.16 -15.32 -19.26
C PRO A 1100 40.98 -14.45 -18.87
N THR A 1101 39.85 -14.63 -19.55
CA THR A 1101 38.68 -13.77 -19.42
C THR A 1101 37.42 -14.59 -19.18
N MET A 1102 36.57 -14.18 -18.23
CA MET A 1102 35.29 -14.84 -17.93
C MET A 1102 34.16 -13.81 -17.84
N GLY A 1103 33.06 -14.08 -18.54
CA GLY A 1103 31.86 -13.24 -18.56
C GLY A 1103 30.70 -13.88 -17.79
N ALA A 1104 29.99 -13.09 -16.98
CA ALA A 1104 28.69 -13.47 -16.46
C ALA A 1104 27.57 -12.96 -17.38
N ALA A 1105 26.57 -13.81 -17.62
CA ALA A 1105 25.34 -13.47 -18.31
C ALA A 1105 24.44 -12.55 -17.47
N PRO A 1106 23.35 -12.00 -18.05
CA PRO A 1106 22.44 -11.16 -17.29
C PRO A 1106 21.78 -11.97 -16.18
N LEU A 1107 21.61 -11.34 -15.02
CA LEU A 1107 20.90 -11.92 -13.89
C LEU A 1107 19.46 -12.23 -14.28
N ASP A 1108 18.78 -11.36 -15.03
CA ASP A 1108 17.45 -11.64 -15.60
C ASP A 1108 17.01 -10.66 -16.72
N GLN A 1109 17.96 -9.91 -17.29
CA GLN A 1109 17.75 -9.06 -18.46
C GLN A 1109 17.89 -9.79 -19.78
N ASP A 1110 17.56 -9.09 -20.86
CA ASP A 1110 17.65 -9.64 -22.21
C ASP A 1110 19.10 -9.97 -22.59
N PRO A 1111 19.34 -11.16 -23.16
CA PRO A 1111 20.67 -11.63 -23.49
C PRO A 1111 21.19 -11.00 -24.78
N SER A 1112 22.45 -10.57 -24.76
CA SER A 1112 23.25 -10.19 -25.93
C SER A 1112 24.56 -10.97 -25.92
N VAL A 1113 25.27 -11.03 -27.06
CA VAL A 1113 26.57 -11.68 -27.13
C VAL A 1113 27.57 -10.66 -27.66
N LYS A 1114 28.57 -10.37 -26.84
CA LYS A 1114 29.53 -9.28 -27.04
C LYS A 1114 30.95 -9.81 -26.84
N GLY A 1115 31.90 -9.34 -27.67
CA GLY A 1115 33.32 -9.71 -27.60
C GLY A 1115 33.62 -11.12 -28.11
N GLY A 1116 34.89 -11.54 -28.01
CA GLY A 1116 35.40 -12.83 -28.48
C GLY A 1116 36.58 -12.69 -29.45
N PRO A 1117 37.08 -13.79 -30.04
CA PRO A 1117 36.63 -15.17 -29.85
C PRO A 1117 36.88 -15.70 -28.42
N PHE A 1118 36.13 -16.73 -28.03
CA PHE A 1118 36.20 -17.39 -26.71
C PHE A 1118 36.52 -18.88 -26.88
N SER A 1119 37.51 -19.41 -26.14
CA SER A 1119 37.91 -20.82 -26.27
C SER A 1119 36.90 -21.85 -25.73
N HIS A 1120 36.02 -21.48 -24.80
CA HIS A 1120 35.12 -22.42 -24.10
C HIS A 1120 33.62 -22.23 -24.43
N HIS A 1121 33.30 -21.90 -25.69
CA HIS A 1121 31.96 -21.58 -26.18
C HIS A 1121 31.30 -20.34 -25.53
N VAL A 1122 30.18 -19.91 -26.10
CA VAL A 1122 29.32 -18.87 -25.52
C VAL A 1122 27.95 -19.47 -25.27
N TYR A 1123 27.42 -19.24 -24.06
CA TYR A 1123 26.05 -19.54 -23.70
C TYR A 1123 25.23 -18.26 -23.66
N ARG A 1124 24.21 -18.21 -24.52
CA ARG A 1124 23.24 -17.11 -24.55
C ARG A 1124 21.94 -17.60 -23.87
N PRO A 1125 21.58 -17.10 -22.68
CA PRO A 1125 20.36 -17.54 -22.00
C PRO A 1125 19.12 -17.23 -22.82
N ARG A 1126 17.99 -17.87 -22.50
CA ARG A 1126 16.70 -17.60 -23.15
C ARG A 1126 15.73 -16.97 -22.16
N PRO A 1127 15.21 -15.75 -22.38
CA PRO A 1127 14.27 -15.15 -21.44
C PRO A 1127 13.09 -16.08 -21.13
N PRO A 1128 12.66 -16.21 -19.85
CA PRO A 1128 13.05 -15.43 -18.68
C PRO A 1128 14.23 -16.02 -17.86
N GLU A 1129 15.09 -16.84 -18.47
CA GLU A 1129 16.25 -17.45 -17.79
C GLU A 1129 17.25 -16.40 -17.31
N GLY A 1130 17.57 -16.46 -16.01
CA GLY A 1130 18.62 -15.68 -15.38
C GLY A 1130 19.90 -16.46 -15.19
N CYS A 1131 21.07 -15.81 -15.20
CA CYS A 1131 22.36 -16.47 -15.08
C CYS A 1131 23.34 -15.74 -14.15
N PHE A 1132 24.36 -16.47 -13.69
CA PHE A 1132 25.43 -15.95 -12.83
C PHE A 1132 26.72 -16.74 -13.01
N GLY A 1133 27.84 -16.17 -12.57
CA GLY A 1133 29.15 -16.83 -12.54
C GLY A 1133 29.57 -17.18 -11.12
N LEU A 1134 30.21 -18.34 -10.96
CA LEU A 1134 30.93 -18.74 -9.75
C LEU A 1134 32.42 -18.88 -10.06
N LEU A 1135 33.27 -18.27 -9.23
CA LEU A 1135 34.72 -18.41 -9.29
C LEU A 1135 35.15 -19.16 -8.04
N HIS A 1136 35.50 -20.42 -8.21
CA HIS A 1136 36.08 -21.24 -7.16
C HIS A 1136 37.59 -21.04 -7.19
N VAL A 1137 38.13 -20.47 -6.12
CA VAL A 1137 39.56 -20.32 -5.90
C VAL A 1137 39.99 -21.40 -4.91
N GLU A 1138 40.81 -22.33 -5.37
CA GLU A 1138 41.44 -23.35 -4.53
C GLU A 1138 42.92 -23.00 -4.35
N ASP A 1139 43.31 -22.66 -3.12
CA ASP A 1139 44.71 -22.44 -2.79
C ASP A 1139 45.35 -23.78 -2.36
N LEU A 1140 46.19 -24.34 -3.24
CA LEU A 1140 46.87 -25.62 -3.05
C LEU A 1140 48.31 -25.45 -2.50
N GLY A 1141 48.62 -24.29 -1.91
CA GLY A 1141 49.95 -23.98 -1.35
C GLY A 1141 50.94 -23.51 -2.42
N GLU A 1142 51.33 -24.38 -3.35
CA GLU A 1142 52.30 -24.08 -4.42
C GLU A 1142 51.65 -23.56 -5.71
N GLN A 1143 50.33 -23.68 -5.83
CA GLN A 1143 49.56 -23.16 -6.96
C GLN A 1143 48.16 -22.74 -6.49
N ILE A 1144 47.56 -21.79 -7.19
CA ILE A 1144 46.15 -21.44 -7.04
C ILE A 1144 45.40 -21.97 -8.26
N ARG A 1145 44.46 -22.89 -8.05
CA ARG A 1145 43.54 -23.32 -9.09
C ARG A 1145 42.30 -22.43 -9.09
N VAL A 1146 41.90 -21.99 -10.27
CA VAL A 1146 40.71 -21.19 -10.48
C VAL A 1146 39.77 -21.97 -11.37
N THR A 1147 38.56 -22.23 -10.89
CA THR A 1147 37.48 -22.85 -11.68
C THR A 1147 36.32 -21.87 -11.82
N PHE A 1148 36.03 -21.49 -13.06
CA PHE A 1148 34.81 -20.77 -13.41
C PHE A 1148 33.69 -21.76 -13.72
N SER A 1149 32.52 -21.55 -13.13
CA SER A 1149 31.26 -22.22 -13.46
C SER A 1149 30.19 -21.17 -13.75
N GLY A 1150 29.73 -21.09 -14.99
CA GLY A 1150 28.61 -20.25 -15.38
C GLY A 1150 27.29 -21.03 -15.30
N ARG A 1151 26.31 -20.51 -14.58
CA ARG A 1151 25.09 -21.22 -14.20
C ARG A 1151 23.83 -20.42 -14.51
N ASN A 1152 22.70 -21.11 -14.64
CA ASN A 1152 21.38 -20.49 -14.78
C ASN A 1152 20.58 -20.49 -13.47
N ASN A 1153 19.38 -19.90 -13.50
CA ASN A 1153 18.46 -19.81 -12.37
C ASN A 1153 17.83 -21.15 -11.94
N LYS A 1154 18.06 -22.23 -12.69
CA LYS A 1154 17.77 -23.62 -12.30
C LYS A 1154 18.98 -24.33 -11.69
N ASP A 1155 20.07 -23.59 -11.52
CA ASP A 1155 21.34 -24.08 -11.00
C ASP A 1155 22.05 -25.11 -11.90
N GLU A 1156 21.77 -25.07 -13.20
CA GLU A 1156 22.43 -25.91 -14.20
C GLU A 1156 23.74 -25.26 -14.66
N GLU A 1157 24.85 -25.99 -14.61
CA GLU A 1157 26.14 -25.55 -15.18
C GLU A 1157 26.07 -25.53 -16.72
N LYS A 1158 26.36 -24.38 -17.31
CA LYS A 1158 26.30 -24.14 -18.76
C LYS A 1158 27.67 -24.01 -19.41
N ILE A 1159 28.62 -23.43 -18.68
CA ILE A 1159 30.00 -23.28 -19.11
C ILE A 1159 30.91 -23.55 -17.92
N ARG A 1160 32.05 -24.17 -18.19
CA ARG A 1160 33.09 -24.42 -17.20
C ARG A 1160 34.45 -24.18 -17.81
N MET A 1161 35.32 -23.53 -17.05
CA MET A 1161 36.74 -23.38 -17.39
C MET A 1161 37.58 -23.53 -16.13
N SER A 1162 38.77 -24.10 -16.25
CA SER A 1162 39.71 -24.21 -15.12
C SER A 1162 41.12 -23.88 -15.56
N LEU A 1163 41.82 -23.12 -14.74
CA LEU A 1163 43.22 -22.75 -14.95
C LEU A 1163 43.98 -22.83 -13.62
N SER A 1164 45.30 -23.00 -13.68
CA SER A 1164 46.17 -23.04 -12.50
C SER A 1164 47.26 -21.99 -12.63
N VAL A 1165 47.46 -21.22 -11.56
CA VAL A 1165 48.46 -20.17 -11.48
C VAL A 1165 49.52 -20.60 -10.46
N PRO A 1166 50.80 -20.77 -10.87
CA PRO A 1166 51.85 -21.18 -9.94
C PRO A 1166 52.16 -20.05 -8.95
N VAL A 1167 52.40 -20.42 -7.69
CA VAL A 1167 52.94 -19.51 -6.68
C VAL A 1167 54.44 -19.37 -6.97
N LYS A 1168 54.87 -18.15 -7.32
CA LYS A 1168 56.31 -17.87 -7.44
C LYS A 1168 56.98 -18.13 -6.09
N ALA A 1169 58.06 -18.92 -6.08
CA ALA A 1169 58.88 -19.06 -4.89
C ALA A 1169 59.31 -17.66 -4.43
N ALA A 1170 59.00 -17.29 -3.18
CA ALA A 1170 59.42 -16.01 -2.63
C ALA A 1170 60.95 -15.92 -2.79
N ALA A 1171 61.43 -14.85 -3.42
CA ALA A 1171 62.83 -14.47 -3.29
C ALA A 1171 63.08 -14.32 -1.79
N LYS A 1172 63.95 -15.16 -1.21
CA LYS A 1172 64.41 -14.99 0.17
C LYS A 1172 64.87 -13.54 0.32
N ILE A 1173 64.15 -12.77 1.13
CA ILE A 1173 64.54 -11.40 1.48
C ILE A 1173 65.83 -11.53 2.32
N PRO A 1174 66.92 -10.76 2.04
CA PRO A 1174 68.02 -10.61 2.97
C PRO A 1174 67.61 -9.89 4.25
#